data_AF-A0A252E6G3-F1
#
_entry.id   AF-A0A252E6G3-F1
#
_cell.length_a   1.000
_cell.length_b   1.000
_cell.length_c   1.000
_cell.angle_alpha   90.00
_cell.angle_beta   90.00
_cell.angle_gamma   90.00
#
_symmetry.space_group_name_H-M   'P 1'
#
loop_
_entity.id
_entity.type
_entity.pdbx_description
1 polymer ?
#
loop_
_entity_poly.entity_id
_entity_poly.type
_entity_poly.pdbx_seq_one_letter_code
_entity_poly.pdbx_strand_id
1 'polypeptide(L)'
;MTLPVSQSHTNLISEAIAQLRSCCQVNLQSTWLYQESDWNITDVAASDLSQWTPVELNAKGNIAWTAGKKVLWLAQKLIVPQDLQSYPLVGLSLRLALLWWADAAEIYVNGELVLEGDLFDCSPRVLLSQGVTPGDEFIVSLRLASPGHDDGALVRSLLVYESPDYNRPDAGFVADELAVVQLYLEQFAPDKLDVLAEVVREVTNRRDSENTEEEKKEWETILLSVRNNLVQSKICLGKFATEGNPPGNFPQNLKSKIYLVGHAHLDLAWLWPVSETWNAAQRTFESVLKLQQDFPELIYCHSMPAQYAWIEEHRPDLFKAIQEAVAAGRWEVIGGLWVEPELNLIAGESIVRQLLYGQRYTQAKFGKISPVAWLPDSFGFCATLPQFFVNAGIEYFVTQKLLWNDTTKFDYGAFWWRSPDGSQVFSMMSALIGEGINPVKMAAYTYEWQTKTGIKDALWLPGVGDHGGGPTRDMLETAQRWQHSPFFPNLEFTTTEKYLQQISRGDTVSGNFSVWEDELYLEFHRGCYTTHGDQKRWNRRCEGLLYQAELFATLASISCGVEYPKAEIETAWKQLLFQQFHDILPGSSITQVYLDALPEWQQVEQIGTKILQESLLAIASQITPPQPPQPNSLPIVVFNSLNWQRSEVVSVSLPKTANQQWQVYDVSGKELGSQLSEPSTLLFLATDIPAVGYRLFWLVPSSLLPPNPPLPSDWVLENEYLRIVVDPNTGDLSSVFDKTHQREVLSGAGNQLQAFQDSGQYWDAWNIDPNYAQHPLPPTTLKSIQWLEKGAVQSRLRVVRQLGESEFCQDYILSVGVPLLKIATTVNWQENHVLVKAAFPLNVTADFATYEIPCGAIRRPTKPQTPAEKAKWEVPALRWADLTGETDECVYGVSLLNDCKYGYDSQPNQLRLTLLRSPNWPNPEADRGFHEFTYALYPHPNSWESAYTVKRGYELNIPLQVVVNPPYTQNSEFTTTDKMSFLNLSADNLILMAFKQSEDDQQQLILRCYECHGDTAELSLQSDLGLNLGEPVDLLERSDTTEFSSRQQIFTIDPWKILSFKILPESQP
;
A
#
# COMPACT_ATOMS: atom_id res chain seq x y z
N MET A 1 -4.96 46.75 -8.74
CA MET A 1 -5.18 46.64 -10.19
C MET A 1 -3.87 47.01 -10.88
N THR A 2 -2.98 46.03 -10.98
CA THR A 2 -1.82 46.04 -11.88
C THR A 2 -2.33 45.78 -13.30
N LEU A 3 -1.77 46.48 -14.28
CA LEU A 3 -2.08 46.26 -15.70
C LEU A 3 -1.86 44.79 -16.07
N PRO A 4 -2.66 44.21 -17.00
CA PRO A 4 -2.39 42.87 -17.49
C PRO A 4 -1.03 42.88 -18.19
N VAL A 5 -0.12 42.02 -17.75
CA VAL A 5 1.13 41.72 -18.47
C VAL A 5 0.77 41.34 -19.90
N SER A 6 1.43 41.96 -20.88
CA SER A 6 1.09 41.68 -22.29
C SER A 6 1.67 40.32 -22.69
N GLN A 7 0.85 39.45 -23.29
CA GLN A 7 1.25 38.16 -23.87
C GLN A 7 2.52 38.27 -24.76
N SER A 8 2.77 39.45 -25.34
CA SER A 8 3.93 39.75 -26.17
C SER A 8 5.28 39.65 -25.42
N HIS A 9 5.33 39.95 -24.12
CA HIS A 9 6.58 39.93 -23.35
C HIS A 9 6.99 38.50 -22.98
N THR A 10 6.03 37.67 -22.56
CA THR A 10 6.25 36.23 -22.32
C THR A 10 6.69 35.50 -23.59
N ASN A 11 6.13 35.89 -24.74
CA ASN A 11 6.56 35.33 -26.03
C ASN A 11 8.02 35.69 -26.35
N LEU A 12 8.42 36.95 -26.15
CA LEU A 12 9.81 37.38 -26.39
C LEU A 12 10.82 36.63 -25.51
N ILE A 13 10.48 36.41 -24.24
CA ILE A 13 11.34 35.65 -23.30
C ILE A 13 11.46 34.20 -23.76
N SER A 14 10.34 33.57 -24.12
CA SER A 14 10.31 32.20 -24.66
C SER A 14 11.13 32.08 -25.95
N GLU A 15 11.06 33.06 -26.85
CA GLU A 15 11.84 33.12 -28.09
C GLU A 15 13.34 33.20 -27.81
N ALA A 16 13.77 34.06 -26.87
CA ALA A 16 15.17 34.16 -26.47
C ALA A 16 15.70 32.85 -25.86
N ILE A 17 14.92 32.19 -24.99
CA ILE A 17 15.26 30.89 -24.41
C ILE A 17 15.42 29.83 -25.52
N ALA A 18 14.49 29.79 -26.49
CA ALA A 18 14.55 28.86 -27.61
C ALA A 18 15.78 29.11 -28.50
N GLN A 19 16.13 30.37 -28.78
CA GLN A 19 17.31 30.76 -29.54
C GLN A 19 18.61 30.35 -28.83
N LEU A 20 18.69 30.53 -27.51
CA LEU A 20 19.87 30.10 -26.76
C LEU A 20 20.01 28.57 -26.73
N ARG A 21 18.89 27.83 -26.56
CA ARG A 21 18.91 26.37 -26.65
C ARG A 21 19.35 25.88 -28.02
N SER A 22 18.94 26.52 -29.12
CA SER A 22 19.36 26.11 -30.46
C SER A 22 20.85 26.33 -30.76
N CYS A 23 21.55 27.14 -29.94
CA CYS A 23 23.00 27.31 -30.03
C CYS A 23 23.79 26.14 -29.42
N CYS A 24 23.16 25.28 -28.61
CA CYS A 24 23.85 24.21 -27.88
C CYS A 24 23.09 22.89 -27.87
N GLN A 25 21.95 22.79 -28.54
CA GLN A 25 21.13 21.59 -28.60
C GLN A 25 20.79 21.23 -30.03
N VAL A 26 20.92 19.95 -30.37
CA VAL A 26 20.54 19.41 -31.69
C VAL A 26 19.58 18.26 -31.49
N ASN A 27 18.35 18.43 -31.97
CA ASN A 27 17.34 17.38 -31.93
C ASN A 27 17.66 16.32 -33.01
N LEU A 28 17.92 15.09 -32.58
CA LEU A 28 18.24 13.96 -33.46
C LEU A 28 17.03 13.09 -33.80
N GLN A 29 15.86 13.39 -33.24
CA GLN A 29 14.68 12.52 -33.29
C GLN A 29 14.36 12.03 -34.71
N SER A 30 14.43 12.91 -35.71
CA SER A 30 14.14 12.58 -37.12
C SER A 30 15.37 12.19 -37.97
N THR A 31 16.57 12.11 -37.37
CA THR A 31 17.82 11.87 -38.12
C THR A 31 18.37 10.45 -37.97
N TRP A 32 17.77 9.65 -37.09
CA TRP A 32 18.18 8.26 -36.90
C TRP A 32 17.92 7.41 -38.13
N LEU A 33 18.79 6.44 -38.33
CA LEU A 33 18.59 5.34 -39.26
C LEU A 33 18.25 4.10 -38.44
N TYR A 34 17.37 3.24 -38.94
CA TYR A 34 16.89 2.08 -38.20
C TYR A 34 16.98 0.77 -38.97
N GLN A 35 17.01 -0.32 -38.19
CA GLN A 35 16.88 -1.69 -38.65
C GLN A 35 16.05 -2.50 -37.64
N GLU A 36 15.01 -3.19 -38.11
CA GLU A 36 14.14 -4.06 -37.31
C GLU A 36 14.62 -5.52 -37.36
N SER A 37 15.86 -5.76 -36.95
CA SER A 37 16.43 -7.11 -36.87
C SER A 37 17.34 -7.19 -35.67
N ASP A 38 17.20 -8.24 -34.85
CA ASP A 38 18.02 -8.42 -33.65
C ASP A 38 19.42 -8.93 -34.03
N TRP A 39 20.23 -8.02 -34.58
CA TRP A 39 21.62 -8.26 -34.93
C TRP A 39 22.52 -8.21 -33.70
N ASN A 40 23.64 -8.93 -33.74
CA ASN A 40 24.70 -8.73 -32.75
C ASN A 40 25.39 -7.38 -33.00
N ILE A 41 25.96 -6.78 -31.95
CA ILE A 41 26.69 -5.52 -32.08
C ILE A 41 27.83 -5.58 -33.11
N THR A 42 28.48 -6.74 -33.29
CA THR A 42 29.52 -6.92 -34.31
C THR A 42 28.99 -6.75 -35.73
N ASP A 43 27.76 -7.19 -35.98
CA ASP A 43 27.09 -7.08 -37.29
C ASP A 43 26.63 -5.63 -37.52
N VAL A 44 26.10 -4.97 -36.48
CA VAL A 44 25.74 -3.54 -36.51
C VAL A 44 26.97 -2.68 -36.80
N ALA A 45 28.07 -2.89 -36.07
CA ALA A 45 29.31 -2.14 -36.20
C ALA A 45 29.99 -2.36 -37.57
N ALA A 46 29.83 -3.54 -38.17
CA ALA A 46 30.34 -3.85 -39.52
C ALA A 46 29.39 -3.42 -40.65
N SER A 47 28.15 -3.03 -40.34
CA SER A 47 27.13 -2.71 -41.33
C SER A 47 27.38 -1.36 -42.02
N ASP A 48 26.98 -1.28 -43.28
CA ASP A 48 26.97 -0.02 -44.03
C ASP A 48 25.68 0.75 -43.71
N LEU A 49 25.81 1.80 -42.88
CA LEU A 49 24.68 2.65 -42.46
C LEU A 49 23.92 3.26 -43.65
N SER A 50 24.53 3.40 -44.83
CA SER A 50 23.83 3.91 -46.02
C SER A 50 22.72 2.99 -46.53
N GLN A 51 22.69 1.74 -46.07
CA GLN A 51 21.66 0.75 -46.40
C GLN A 51 20.53 0.69 -45.36
N TRP A 52 20.64 1.42 -44.25
CA TRP A 52 19.63 1.47 -43.21
C TRP A 52 18.50 2.43 -43.58
N THR A 53 17.30 2.19 -43.04
CA THR A 53 16.12 2.98 -43.38
C THR A 53 16.04 4.22 -42.49
N PRO A 54 15.76 5.43 -43.01
CA PRO A 54 15.48 6.60 -42.17
C PRO A 54 14.23 6.40 -41.32
N VAL A 55 14.24 6.87 -40.07
CA VAL A 55 13.06 6.79 -39.19
C VAL A 55 11.92 7.69 -39.65
N GLU A 56 10.69 7.26 -39.39
CA GLU A 56 9.50 8.10 -39.47
C GLU A 56 8.98 8.40 -38.06
N LEU A 57 8.53 9.64 -37.85
CA LEU A 57 7.96 10.05 -36.57
C LEU A 57 6.44 9.88 -36.58
N ASN A 58 5.89 9.38 -35.47
CA ASN A 58 4.45 9.32 -35.28
C ASN A 58 3.87 10.73 -34.99
N ALA A 59 2.55 10.83 -34.84
CA ALA A 59 1.87 12.11 -34.58
C ALA A 59 2.29 12.80 -33.26
N LYS A 60 2.91 12.05 -32.32
CA LYS A 60 3.47 12.58 -31.07
C LYS A 60 4.94 13.01 -31.21
N GLY A 61 5.54 12.83 -32.38
CA GLY A 61 6.96 13.12 -32.63
C GLY A 61 7.91 12.00 -32.20
N ASN A 62 7.41 10.82 -31.83
CA ASN A 62 8.24 9.71 -31.34
C ASN A 62 8.66 8.80 -32.50
N ILE A 63 9.82 8.15 -32.37
CA ILE A 63 10.15 6.97 -33.18
C ILE A 63 9.48 5.79 -32.49
N ALA A 64 8.39 5.28 -33.06
CA ALA A 64 7.61 4.19 -32.47
C ALA A 64 7.75 2.91 -33.27
N TRP A 65 7.74 1.77 -32.58
CA TRP A 65 7.76 0.46 -33.22
C TRP A 65 6.88 -0.53 -32.45
N THR A 66 6.41 -1.55 -33.15
CA THR A 66 5.34 -2.41 -32.62
C THR A 66 5.76 -3.18 -31.37
N ALA A 67 4.81 -3.37 -30.46
CA ALA A 67 4.90 -4.19 -29.26
C ALA A 67 5.37 -5.64 -29.51
N GLY A 68 5.70 -6.33 -28.42
CA GLY A 68 5.97 -7.77 -28.40
C GLY A 68 7.46 -8.11 -28.32
N LYS A 69 8.24 -7.37 -27.53
CA LYS A 69 9.69 -7.59 -27.35
C LYS A 69 10.49 -7.50 -28.65
N LYS A 70 10.02 -6.68 -29.60
CA LYS A 70 10.70 -6.50 -30.88
C LYS A 70 11.85 -5.53 -30.73
N VAL A 71 12.98 -5.90 -31.31
CA VAL A 71 14.19 -5.09 -31.27
C VAL A 71 14.21 -4.13 -32.44
N LEU A 72 14.38 -2.85 -32.12
CA LEU A 72 14.70 -1.77 -33.03
C LEU A 72 16.15 -1.36 -32.78
N TRP A 73 16.99 -1.50 -33.79
CA TRP A 73 18.28 -0.82 -33.80
C TRP A 73 18.12 0.56 -34.40
N LEU A 74 18.69 1.56 -33.73
CA LEU A 74 18.88 2.91 -34.24
C LEU A 74 20.38 3.17 -34.34
N ALA A 75 20.85 3.72 -35.45
CA ALA A 75 22.25 4.07 -35.60
C ALA A 75 22.41 5.41 -36.30
N GLN A 76 23.43 6.16 -35.88
CA GLN A 76 23.75 7.45 -36.47
C GLN A 76 25.23 7.74 -36.37
N LYS A 77 25.82 8.23 -37.47
CA LYS A 77 27.14 8.86 -37.45
C LYS A 77 26.96 10.35 -37.15
N LEU A 78 27.53 10.79 -36.04
CA LEU A 78 27.54 12.17 -35.60
C LEU A 78 28.89 12.78 -35.95
N ILE A 79 28.88 13.94 -36.60
CA ILE A 79 30.08 14.73 -36.88
C ILE A 79 29.87 16.07 -36.17
N VAL A 80 30.80 16.43 -35.30
CA VAL A 80 30.71 17.69 -34.55
C VAL A 80 30.89 18.86 -35.52
N PRO A 81 29.90 19.78 -35.65
CA PRO A 81 30.04 20.94 -36.51
C PRO A 81 30.99 21.97 -35.90
N GLN A 82 31.37 22.97 -36.69
CA GLN A 82 32.18 24.08 -36.20
C GLN A 82 31.43 24.92 -35.15
N ASP A 83 30.17 25.21 -35.44
CA ASP A 83 29.27 26.04 -34.63
C ASP A 83 27.80 25.59 -34.81
N LEU A 84 26.93 26.07 -33.92
CA LEU A 84 25.47 26.03 -34.09
C LEU A 84 24.92 27.44 -33.95
N GLN A 85 24.21 27.95 -34.95
CA GLN A 85 23.73 29.34 -34.96
C GLN A 85 24.87 30.34 -34.68
N SER A 86 26.04 30.11 -35.30
CA SER A 86 27.24 30.91 -35.10
C SER A 86 27.80 30.86 -33.68
N TYR A 87 27.40 29.89 -32.84
CA TYR A 87 27.94 29.64 -31.50
C TYR A 87 29.01 28.53 -31.55
N PRO A 88 30.30 28.84 -31.31
CA PRO A 88 31.39 27.87 -31.45
C PRO A 88 31.31 26.73 -30.41
N LEU A 89 31.47 25.49 -30.87
CA LEU A 89 31.33 24.30 -30.01
C LEU A 89 32.65 23.78 -29.41
N VAL A 90 33.79 24.24 -29.93
CA VAL A 90 35.11 23.72 -29.56
C VAL A 90 35.37 23.81 -28.05
N GLY A 91 35.73 22.67 -27.45
CA GLY A 91 36.02 22.52 -26.03
C GLY A 91 34.79 22.34 -25.13
N LEU A 92 33.58 22.37 -25.68
CA LEU A 92 32.37 21.99 -24.93
C LEU A 92 32.31 20.46 -24.80
N SER A 93 31.80 19.98 -23.67
CA SER A 93 31.42 18.58 -23.56
C SER A 93 30.18 18.30 -24.42
N LEU A 94 30.07 17.08 -24.93
CA LEU A 94 28.94 16.63 -25.74
C LEU A 94 28.27 15.44 -25.05
N ARG A 95 26.96 15.58 -24.79
CA ARG A 95 26.12 14.53 -24.23
C ARG A 95 24.95 14.20 -25.15
N LEU A 96 24.53 12.94 -25.13
CA LEU A 96 23.31 12.47 -25.76
C LEU A 96 22.25 12.23 -24.67
N ALA A 97 21.25 13.10 -24.62
CA ALA A 97 20.11 13.01 -23.71
C ALA A 97 18.98 12.22 -24.38
N LEU A 98 18.61 11.10 -23.77
CA LEU A 98 17.58 10.20 -24.28
C LEU A 98 16.33 10.22 -23.39
N LEU A 99 15.21 9.76 -23.94
CA LEU A 99 14.04 9.30 -23.20
C LEU A 99 13.39 8.21 -24.03
N TRP A 100 13.19 7.02 -23.47
CA TRP A 100 12.56 5.91 -24.17
C TRP A 100 11.44 5.25 -23.37
N TRP A 101 10.67 4.44 -24.08
CA TRP A 101 9.70 3.48 -23.59
C TRP A 101 10.05 2.14 -24.23
N ALA A 102 10.90 1.37 -23.55
CA ALA A 102 11.48 0.13 -24.02
C ALA A 102 11.80 -0.76 -22.81
N ASP A 103 11.51 -2.07 -22.91
CA ASP A 103 11.77 -3.04 -21.84
C ASP A 103 13.27 -3.27 -21.62
N ALA A 104 14.08 -3.04 -22.65
CA ALA A 104 15.53 -3.07 -22.56
C ALA A 104 16.11 -2.08 -23.58
N ALA A 105 17.13 -1.35 -23.15
CA ALA A 105 17.86 -0.38 -23.95
C ALA A 105 19.36 -0.57 -23.72
N GLU A 106 20.12 -0.66 -24.81
CA GLU A 106 21.57 -0.67 -24.79
C GLU A 106 22.09 0.46 -25.67
N ILE A 107 23.04 1.23 -25.14
CA ILE A 107 23.66 2.36 -25.84
C ILE A 107 25.11 2.02 -26.14
N TYR A 108 25.45 2.06 -27.41
CA TYR A 108 26.80 1.83 -27.92
C TYR A 108 27.38 3.11 -28.50
N VAL A 109 28.63 3.40 -28.16
CA VAL A 109 29.41 4.50 -28.74
C VAL A 109 30.69 3.92 -29.33
N ASN A 110 30.89 4.12 -30.63
CA ASN A 110 32.00 3.55 -31.40
C ASN A 110 32.12 2.02 -31.26
N GLY A 111 30.97 1.34 -31.11
CA GLY A 111 30.88 -0.11 -30.99
C GLY A 111 31.06 -0.65 -29.56
N GLU A 112 31.35 0.21 -28.58
CA GLU A 112 31.48 -0.17 -27.17
C GLU A 112 30.18 0.13 -26.42
N LEU A 113 29.71 -0.83 -25.62
CA LEU A 113 28.55 -0.64 -24.73
C LEU A 113 28.93 0.34 -23.62
N VAL A 114 28.19 1.45 -23.52
CA VAL A 114 28.46 2.50 -22.53
C VAL A 114 27.37 2.62 -21.47
N LEU A 115 26.15 2.19 -21.77
CA LEU A 115 25.02 2.23 -20.84
C LEU A 115 23.97 1.18 -21.20
N GLU A 116 23.32 0.62 -20.19
CA GLU A 116 22.12 -0.19 -20.29
C GLU A 116 21.02 0.43 -19.43
N GLY A 117 19.77 0.24 -19.81
CA GLY A 117 18.61 0.66 -19.03
C GLY A 117 17.34 -0.04 -19.49
N ASP A 118 16.22 0.27 -18.82
CA ASP A 118 14.92 -0.37 -19.06
C ASP A 118 13.80 0.68 -19.04
N LEU A 119 12.55 0.28 -18.76
CA LEU A 119 11.41 1.20 -18.67
C LEU A 119 11.55 2.22 -17.53
N PHE A 120 12.33 1.90 -16.50
CA PHE A 120 12.44 2.65 -15.25
C PHE A 120 13.79 3.38 -15.14
N ASP A 121 14.81 2.91 -15.84
CA ASP A 121 16.04 3.66 -16.17
C ASP A 121 16.03 4.16 -17.62
N CYS A 122 15.13 5.11 -17.92
CA CYS A 122 14.78 5.43 -19.30
C CYS A 122 15.20 6.81 -19.82
N SER A 123 15.85 7.65 -18.98
CA SER A 123 16.17 9.05 -19.32
C SER A 123 17.64 9.44 -19.08
N PRO A 124 18.63 8.68 -19.57
CA PRO A 124 20.04 9.00 -19.32
C PRO A 124 20.54 10.20 -20.13
N ARG A 125 21.67 10.73 -19.70
CA ARG A 125 22.53 11.66 -20.43
C ARG A 125 23.90 11.04 -20.63
N VAL A 126 24.09 10.42 -21.79
CA VAL A 126 25.31 9.69 -22.13
C VAL A 126 26.39 10.66 -22.56
N LEU A 127 27.54 10.66 -21.89
CA LEU A 127 28.69 11.48 -22.27
C LEU A 127 29.39 10.88 -23.51
N LEU A 128 29.44 11.64 -24.60
CA LEU A 128 30.15 11.26 -25.83
C LEU A 128 31.59 11.81 -25.85
N SER A 129 31.77 13.04 -25.37
CA SER A 129 33.10 13.67 -25.25
C SER A 129 33.13 14.70 -24.13
N GLN A 130 34.26 14.80 -23.41
CA GLN A 130 34.50 15.84 -22.41
C GLN A 130 34.87 17.20 -23.01
N GLY A 131 35.24 17.24 -24.29
CA GLY A 131 35.66 18.46 -24.99
C GLY A 131 35.78 18.18 -26.48
N VAL A 132 34.80 18.62 -27.24
CA VAL A 132 34.75 18.34 -28.68
C VAL A 132 35.68 19.24 -29.49
N THR A 133 36.18 18.69 -30.59
CA THR A 133 36.82 19.44 -31.68
C THR A 133 35.94 19.36 -32.93
N PRO A 134 35.78 20.44 -33.70
CA PRO A 134 35.08 20.38 -34.98
C PRO A 134 35.64 19.26 -35.88
N GLY A 135 34.75 18.42 -36.39
CA GLY A 135 35.10 17.23 -37.18
C GLY A 135 35.27 15.95 -36.38
N ASP A 136 35.20 15.97 -35.04
CA ASP A 136 35.12 14.74 -34.23
C ASP A 136 33.95 13.88 -34.70
N GLU A 137 34.17 12.57 -34.82
CA GLU A 137 33.19 11.61 -35.30
C GLU A 137 32.82 10.61 -34.21
N PHE A 138 31.52 10.38 -34.03
CA PHE A 138 30.99 9.36 -33.13
C PHE A 138 29.99 8.50 -33.89
N ILE A 139 30.12 7.18 -33.79
CA ILE A 139 29.09 6.26 -34.26
C ILE A 139 28.28 5.83 -33.05
N VAL A 140 27.03 6.24 -32.98
CA VAL A 140 26.13 5.88 -31.88
C VAL A 140 25.14 4.85 -32.39
N SER A 141 24.93 3.79 -31.61
CA SER A 141 23.91 2.79 -31.87
C SER A 141 23.08 2.53 -30.61
N LEU A 142 21.76 2.50 -30.76
CA LEU A 142 20.80 2.18 -29.71
C LEU A 142 20.15 0.85 -30.08
N ARG A 143 20.16 -0.12 -29.17
CA ARG A 143 19.33 -1.33 -29.27
C ARG A 143 18.16 -1.15 -28.32
N LEU A 144 16.95 -1.06 -28.85
CA LEU A 144 15.73 -0.83 -28.06
C LEU A 144 14.76 -2.00 -28.26
N ALA A 145 14.38 -2.69 -27.18
CA ALA A 145 13.37 -3.73 -27.22
C ALA A 145 12.02 -3.16 -26.79
N SER A 146 10.98 -3.27 -27.63
CA SER A 146 9.63 -2.80 -27.27
C SER A 146 9.08 -3.58 -26.07
N PRO A 147 8.17 -2.98 -25.29
CA PRO A 147 7.46 -3.72 -24.27
C PRO A 147 6.70 -4.93 -24.81
N GLY A 148 6.45 -5.90 -23.95
CA GLY A 148 5.62 -7.05 -24.30
C GLY A 148 4.16 -6.68 -24.60
N HIS A 149 3.66 -5.61 -23.96
CA HIS A 149 2.23 -5.27 -23.90
C HIS A 149 1.85 -3.93 -24.56
N ASP A 150 2.83 -3.12 -24.95
CA ASP A 150 2.61 -1.82 -25.61
C ASP A 150 3.72 -1.54 -26.64
N ASP A 151 3.44 -0.63 -27.57
CA ASP A 151 4.39 -0.21 -28.59
C ASP A 151 5.60 0.46 -27.95
N GLY A 152 6.81 0.13 -28.45
CA GLY A 152 8.02 0.80 -28.02
C GLY A 152 8.11 2.21 -28.59
N ALA A 153 8.77 3.12 -27.87
CA ALA A 153 9.00 4.47 -28.36
C ALA A 153 10.33 5.06 -27.91
N LEU A 154 11.09 5.68 -28.82
CA LEU A 154 12.08 6.68 -28.45
C LEU A 154 11.37 8.03 -28.43
N VAL A 155 11.19 8.58 -27.25
CA VAL A 155 10.41 9.80 -26.97
C VAL A 155 11.27 11.05 -27.10
N ARG A 156 12.56 10.96 -26.76
CA ARG A 156 13.52 12.07 -26.90
C ARG A 156 14.88 11.56 -27.32
N SER A 157 15.50 12.28 -28.26
CA SER A 157 16.91 12.15 -28.61
C SER A 157 17.52 13.52 -28.91
N LEU A 158 18.37 14.00 -28.01
CA LEU A 158 18.90 15.35 -28.05
C LEU A 158 20.41 15.35 -27.79
N LEU A 159 21.20 15.92 -28.70
CA LEU A 159 22.58 16.29 -28.37
C LEU A 159 22.58 17.58 -27.56
N VAL A 160 23.39 17.62 -26.52
CA VAL A 160 23.56 18.77 -25.64
C VAL A 160 25.05 19.08 -25.53
N TYR A 161 25.43 20.28 -25.93
CA TYR A 161 26.78 20.82 -25.79
C TYR A 161 26.85 21.69 -24.53
N GLU A 162 27.75 21.35 -23.61
CA GLU A 162 27.78 21.95 -22.28
C GLU A 162 29.20 22.41 -21.93
N SER A 163 29.32 23.60 -21.36
CA SER A 163 30.62 24.09 -20.91
C SER A 163 31.07 23.35 -19.65
N PRO A 164 32.31 22.80 -19.65
CA PRO A 164 32.89 22.23 -18.43
C PRO A 164 33.42 23.31 -17.47
N ASP A 165 33.56 24.57 -17.91
CA ASP A 165 34.02 25.70 -17.08
C ASP A 165 32.82 26.48 -16.53
N TYR A 166 32.55 26.36 -15.24
CA TYR A 166 31.44 27.04 -14.57
C TYR A 166 31.52 28.57 -14.61
N ASN A 167 32.71 29.14 -14.81
CA ASN A 167 32.87 30.60 -14.94
C ASN A 167 32.50 31.10 -16.33
N ARG A 168 32.35 30.17 -17.30
CA ARG A 168 32.00 30.44 -18.69
C ARG A 168 30.77 29.61 -19.06
N PRO A 169 29.56 30.04 -18.64
CA PRO A 169 28.35 29.30 -18.93
C PRO A 169 28.13 29.23 -20.44
N ASP A 170 27.66 28.07 -20.92
CA ASP A 170 27.16 27.94 -22.28
C ASP A 170 25.76 28.55 -22.43
N ALA A 171 25.33 28.74 -23.68
CA ALA A 171 24.03 29.30 -24.02
C ALA A 171 22.86 28.52 -23.39
N GLY A 172 22.95 27.19 -23.32
CA GLY A 172 21.91 26.33 -22.73
C GLY A 172 21.73 26.55 -21.24
N PHE A 173 22.84 26.66 -20.51
CA PHE A 173 22.82 27.01 -19.09
C PHE A 173 22.12 28.35 -18.85
N VAL A 174 22.46 29.38 -19.62
CA VAL A 174 21.80 30.71 -19.52
C VAL A 174 20.32 30.64 -19.92
N ALA A 175 19.97 29.82 -20.91
CA ALA A 175 18.58 29.61 -21.30
C ALA A 175 17.73 29.03 -20.15
N ASP A 176 18.28 28.05 -19.42
CA ASP A 176 17.61 27.45 -18.28
C ASP A 176 17.60 28.40 -17.07
N GLU A 177 18.64 29.22 -16.86
CA GLU A 177 18.62 30.30 -15.85
C GLU A 177 17.47 31.28 -16.12
N LEU A 178 17.29 31.69 -17.39
CA LEU A 178 16.18 32.54 -17.81
C LEU A 178 14.81 31.87 -17.59
N ALA A 179 14.69 30.57 -17.90
CA ALA A 179 13.45 29.82 -17.67
C ALA A 179 13.09 29.75 -16.18
N VAL A 180 14.07 29.52 -15.30
CA VAL A 180 13.89 29.54 -13.84
C VAL A 180 13.44 30.92 -13.36
N VAL A 181 14.10 31.99 -13.83
CA VAL A 181 13.71 33.37 -13.48
C VAL A 181 12.30 33.68 -13.99
N GLN A 182 11.96 33.27 -15.21
CA GLN A 182 10.63 33.46 -15.77
C GLN A 182 9.56 32.79 -14.88
N LEU A 183 9.74 31.51 -14.52
CA LEU A 183 8.82 30.78 -13.64
C LEU A 183 8.64 31.50 -12.29
N TYR A 184 9.73 31.97 -11.69
CA TYR A 184 9.67 32.72 -10.44
C TYR A 184 8.87 34.03 -10.60
N LEU A 185 9.12 34.78 -11.68
CA LEU A 185 8.43 36.04 -11.93
C LEU A 185 6.94 35.83 -12.21
N GLU A 186 6.58 34.84 -13.02
CA GLU A 186 5.18 34.49 -13.30
C GLU A 186 4.41 34.20 -12.00
N GLN A 187 5.04 33.50 -11.06
CA GLN A 187 4.41 33.12 -9.80
C GLN A 187 4.40 34.24 -8.75
N PHE A 188 5.50 34.97 -8.56
CA PHE A 188 5.69 35.84 -7.40
C PHE A 188 5.87 37.34 -7.72
N ALA A 189 6.19 37.70 -8.96
CA ALA A 189 6.45 39.09 -9.35
C ALA A 189 6.12 39.35 -10.84
N PRO A 190 4.87 39.12 -11.29
CA PRO A 190 4.52 39.18 -12.70
C PRO A 190 4.71 40.57 -13.31
N ASP A 191 4.66 41.62 -12.50
CA ASP A 191 4.94 43.01 -12.89
C ASP A 191 6.39 43.24 -13.35
N LYS A 192 7.32 42.33 -13.01
CA LYS A 192 8.73 42.42 -13.41
C LYS A 192 9.06 41.65 -14.69
N LEU A 193 8.10 40.97 -15.32
CA LEU A 193 8.32 40.27 -16.59
C LEU A 193 8.77 41.22 -17.72
N ASP A 194 8.30 42.47 -17.71
CA ASP A 194 8.72 43.51 -18.67
C ASP A 194 10.23 43.81 -18.55
N VAL A 195 10.78 43.75 -17.33
CA VAL A 195 12.21 43.96 -17.09
C VAL A 195 13.02 42.79 -17.65
N LEU A 196 12.54 41.55 -17.46
CA LEU A 196 13.18 40.36 -18.03
C LEU A 196 13.14 40.41 -19.56
N ALA A 197 12.00 40.80 -20.13
CA ALA A 197 11.82 40.97 -21.57
C ALA A 197 12.80 42.00 -22.16
N GLU A 198 13.12 43.08 -21.45
CA GLU A 198 14.15 44.04 -21.90
C GLU A 198 15.56 43.43 -21.85
N VAL A 199 15.91 42.69 -20.80
CA VAL A 199 17.23 42.07 -20.64
C VAL A 199 17.52 41.07 -21.77
N VAL A 200 16.51 40.29 -22.18
CA VAL A 200 16.68 39.28 -23.23
C VAL A 200 16.67 39.84 -24.66
N ARG A 201 16.31 41.12 -24.87
CA ARG A 201 16.33 41.75 -26.21
C ARG A 201 17.71 41.72 -26.87
N GLU A 202 18.78 41.78 -26.07
CA GLU A 202 20.15 41.69 -26.58
C GLU A 202 20.40 40.35 -27.29
N VAL A 203 19.78 39.27 -26.82
CA VAL A 203 19.85 37.93 -27.43
C VAL A 203 19.10 37.90 -28.77
N THR A 204 17.85 38.40 -28.78
CA THR A 204 16.99 38.35 -29.96
C THR A 204 17.40 39.33 -31.06
N ASN A 205 18.12 40.40 -30.70
CA ASN A 205 18.57 41.43 -31.65
C ASN A 205 19.97 41.17 -32.23
N ARG A 206 20.64 40.08 -31.82
CA ARG A 206 21.98 39.72 -32.31
C ARG A 206 21.98 39.51 -33.83
N ARG A 207 23.05 39.96 -34.49
CA ARG A 207 23.33 39.72 -35.91
C ARG A 207 24.63 38.92 -36.03
N ASP A 208 24.69 38.00 -36.99
CA ASP A 208 25.88 37.18 -37.18
C ASP A 208 27.06 37.98 -37.74
N SER A 209 28.27 37.62 -37.30
CA SER A 209 29.55 38.09 -37.82
C SER A 209 30.13 37.02 -38.78
N GLU A 210 31.24 37.33 -39.48
CA GLU A 210 31.90 36.39 -40.42
C GLU A 210 33.22 35.80 -39.84
N ASN A 211 33.57 36.09 -38.59
CA ASN A 211 34.86 35.72 -37.97
C ASN A 211 34.67 34.93 -36.67
N THR A 212 35.03 33.64 -36.70
CA THR A 212 34.73 32.66 -35.63
C THR A 212 35.41 32.92 -34.28
N GLU A 213 36.59 33.53 -34.24
CA GLU A 213 37.26 33.86 -32.96
C GLU A 213 36.70 35.15 -32.34
N GLU A 214 36.22 36.07 -33.18
CA GLU A 214 35.46 37.25 -32.73
C GLU A 214 34.05 36.86 -32.29
N GLU A 215 33.39 35.92 -32.98
CA GLU A 215 32.08 35.36 -32.62
C GLU A 215 32.09 34.67 -31.26
N LYS A 216 33.14 33.87 -30.96
CA LYS A 216 33.28 33.24 -29.63
C LYS A 216 33.29 34.28 -28.52
N LYS A 217 34.10 35.34 -28.68
CA LYS A 217 34.23 36.43 -27.70
C LYS A 217 32.94 37.24 -27.60
N GLU A 218 32.24 37.46 -28.72
CA GLU A 218 30.97 38.15 -28.76
C GLU A 218 29.89 37.37 -28.01
N TRP A 219 29.76 36.07 -28.25
CA TRP A 219 28.83 35.22 -27.50
C TRP A 219 29.15 35.16 -26.01
N GLU A 220 30.43 34.95 -25.65
CA GLU A 220 30.86 35.03 -24.24
C GLU A 220 30.47 36.39 -23.62
N THR A 221 30.63 37.48 -24.36
CA THR A 221 30.25 38.82 -23.91
C THR A 221 28.74 38.98 -23.74
N ILE A 222 27.93 38.49 -24.69
CA ILE A 222 26.46 38.56 -24.63
C ILE A 222 25.93 37.73 -23.47
N LEU A 223 26.38 36.48 -23.31
CA LEU A 223 25.94 35.61 -22.22
C LEU A 223 26.30 36.21 -20.86
N LEU A 224 27.51 36.75 -20.72
CA LEU A 224 27.92 37.47 -19.50
C LEU A 224 27.13 38.79 -19.32
N SER A 225 26.84 39.53 -20.40
CA SER A 225 26.03 40.75 -20.38
C SER A 225 24.63 40.46 -19.86
N VAL A 226 23.93 39.47 -20.44
CA VAL A 226 22.59 39.04 -20.01
C VAL A 226 22.60 38.67 -18.53
N ARG A 227 23.54 37.83 -18.08
CA ARG A 227 23.65 37.44 -16.67
C ARG A 227 23.95 38.63 -15.77
N ASN A 228 24.89 39.49 -16.13
CA ASN A 228 25.22 40.69 -15.35
C ASN A 228 24.03 41.66 -15.28
N ASN A 229 23.31 41.85 -16.39
CA ASN A 229 22.12 42.68 -16.46
C ASN A 229 20.99 42.09 -15.60
N LEU A 230 20.78 40.77 -15.60
CA LEU A 230 19.86 40.10 -14.68
C LEU A 230 20.22 40.39 -13.22
N VAL A 231 21.50 40.20 -12.83
CA VAL A 231 22.00 40.48 -11.48
C VAL A 231 21.79 41.95 -11.08
N GLN A 232 22.06 42.88 -11.99
CA GLN A 232 21.94 44.33 -11.74
C GLN A 232 20.51 44.85 -11.86
N SER A 233 19.59 44.08 -12.46
CA SER A 233 18.23 44.51 -12.70
C SER A 233 17.41 44.64 -11.41
N LYS A 234 16.30 45.38 -11.50
CA LYS A 234 15.32 45.48 -10.40
C LYS A 234 14.62 44.16 -10.08
N ILE A 235 14.83 43.09 -10.87
CA ILE A 235 14.36 41.73 -10.56
C ILE A 235 15.01 41.26 -9.25
N CYS A 236 16.32 41.45 -9.14
CA CYS A 236 17.15 41.10 -8.01
C CYS A 236 17.28 42.22 -6.95
N LEU A 237 16.32 43.14 -6.85
CA LEU A 237 16.27 44.15 -5.76
C LEU A 237 14.99 43.92 -4.93
N GLY A 238 15.16 43.43 -3.70
CA GLY A 238 14.08 43.35 -2.71
C GLY A 238 13.65 44.75 -2.23
N LYS A 239 12.53 44.85 -1.49
CA LYS A 239 11.97 46.11 -0.94
C LYS A 239 12.89 46.91 0.01
N PHE A 240 14.15 46.54 0.19
CA PHE A 240 15.11 47.21 1.06
C PHE A 240 16.37 47.61 0.28
N ALA A 241 16.24 48.60 -0.59
CA ALA A 241 17.38 49.41 -1.02
C ALA A 241 17.36 50.69 -0.17
N THR A 242 18.06 50.67 0.97
CA THR A 242 18.55 51.91 1.57
C THR A 242 19.95 52.15 1.02
N GLU A 243 20.21 53.38 0.58
CA GLU A 243 21.47 53.79 -0.03
C GLU A 243 22.65 53.47 0.91
N GLY A 244 23.57 52.59 0.50
CA GLY A 244 24.83 52.39 1.22
C GLY A 244 25.49 51.00 1.20
N ASN A 245 24.88 49.95 0.65
CA ASN A 245 25.55 48.64 0.59
C ASN A 245 26.48 48.49 -0.64
N PRO A 246 27.68 47.89 -0.48
CA PRO A 246 28.63 47.70 -1.57
C PRO A 246 28.10 46.72 -2.64
N PRO A 247 28.58 46.84 -3.91
CA PRO A 247 28.21 45.91 -4.98
C PRO A 247 28.75 44.51 -4.64
N GLY A 248 27.86 43.55 -4.42
CA GLY A 248 28.23 42.16 -4.10
C GLY A 248 27.28 41.42 -3.15
N ASN A 249 26.37 42.10 -2.46
CA ASN A 249 25.39 41.44 -1.59
C ASN A 249 24.01 41.39 -2.26
N PHE A 250 23.60 40.17 -2.64
CA PHE A 250 22.24 39.83 -3.07
C PHE A 250 21.20 40.26 -2.02
N PRO A 251 19.98 40.66 -2.40
CA PRO A 251 18.88 40.73 -1.45
C PRO A 251 18.57 39.31 -0.96
N GLN A 252 18.45 39.16 0.37
CA GLN A 252 18.12 37.91 1.09
C GLN A 252 16.83 37.20 0.64
N ASN A 253 16.06 37.74 -0.30
CA ASN A 253 14.76 37.19 -0.70
C ASN A 253 14.79 36.18 -1.87
N LEU A 254 15.92 36.01 -2.60
CA LEU A 254 16.02 35.11 -3.76
C LEU A 254 16.77 33.78 -3.52
N LYS A 255 17.46 33.59 -2.39
CA LYS A 255 18.20 32.34 -2.11
C LYS A 255 17.40 31.40 -1.21
N SER A 256 16.41 30.70 -1.78
CA SER A 256 15.88 29.47 -1.18
C SER A 256 16.89 28.33 -1.32
N LYS A 257 16.70 27.25 -0.56
CA LYS A 257 17.45 26.01 -0.71
C LYS A 257 16.58 24.90 -1.32
N ILE A 258 17.19 24.07 -2.14
CA ILE A 258 16.64 22.75 -2.46
C ILE A 258 17.55 21.73 -1.80
N TYR A 259 17.02 21.07 -0.79
CA TYR A 259 17.70 19.99 -0.13
C TYR A 259 17.62 18.72 -0.99
N LEU A 260 18.74 18.03 -1.14
CA LEU A 260 18.84 16.78 -1.90
C LEU A 260 18.97 15.60 -0.94
N VAL A 261 18.23 14.52 -1.23
CA VAL A 261 18.42 13.21 -0.59
C VAL A 261 18.38 12.16 -1.68
N GLY A 262 19.51 11.50 -1.93
CA GLY A 262 19.54 10.40 -2.89
C GLY A 262 18.60 9.29 -2.47
N HIS A 263 17.78 8.80 -3.38
CA HIS A 263 16.80 7.75 -3.10
C HIS A 263 16.75 6.76 -4.26
N ALA A 264 16.46 5.50 -3.96
CA ALA A 264 16.06 4.51 -4.94
C ALA A 264 14.83 3.80 -4.38
N HIS A 265 13.71 3.91 -5.11
CA HIS A 265 12.55 3.09 -4.82
C HIS A 265 12.80 1.70 -5.41
N LEU A 266 12.51 0.66 -4.64
CA LEU A 266 12.85 -0.72 -5.00
C LEU A 266 11.66 -1.61 -4.70
N ASP A 267 10.78 -1.81 -5.69
CA ASP A 267 9.64 -2.70 -5.47
C ASP A 267 10.08 -4.12 -5.20
N LEU A 268 9.59 -4.71 -4.10
CA LEU A 268 9.92 -6.08 -3.71
C LEU A 268 9.46 -7.09 -4.75
N ALA A 269 8.39 -6.77 -5.47
CA ALA A 269 7.93 -7.47 -6.65
C ALA A 269 6.92 -6.57 -7.36
N TRP A 270 6.95 -6.56 -8.70
CA TRP A 270 5.99 -5.82 -9.51
C TRP A 270 5.88 -6.40 -10.92
N LEU A 271 6.58 -5.80 -11.90
CA LEU A 271 6.73 -6.32 -13.26
C LEU A 271 7.91 -7.28 -13.41
N TRP A 272 8.56 -7.60 -12.29
CA TRP A 272 9.65 -8.55 -12.14
C TRP A 272 9.41 -9.45 -10.93
N PRO A 273 9.99 -10.66 -10.91
CA PRO A 273 9.93 -11.54 -9.75
C PRO A 273 10.78 -10.99 -8.61
N VAL A 274 10.49 -11.45 -7.38
CA VAL A 274 11.23 -11.04 -6.16
C VAL A 274 12.74 -11.29 -6.30
N SER A 275 13.11 -12.35 -7.02
CA SER A 275 14.51 -12.70 -7.30
C SER A 275 15.31 -11.62 -8.01
N GLU A 276 14.67 -10.86 -8.90
CA GLU A 276 15.36 -9.77 -9.58
C GLU A 276 15.53 -8.55 -8.68
N THR A 277 14.57 -8.25 -7.81
CA THR A 277 14.70 -7.12 -6.86
C THR A 277 15.93 -7.27 -5.98
N TRP A 278 16.25 -8.48 -5.52
CA TRP A 278 17.44 -8.70 -4.71
C TRP A 278 18.74 -8.37 -5.46
N ASN A 279 18.80 -8.70 -6.76
CA ASN A 279 19.91 -8.30 -7.62
C ASN A 279 19.95 -6.78 -7.80
N ALA A 280 18.80 -6.16 -8.06
CA ALA A 280 18.68 -4.71 -8.22
C ALA A 280 19.10 -3.93 -6.96
N ALA A 281 18.69 -4.40 -5.78
CA ALA A 281 19.08 -3.83 -4.49
C ALA A 281 20.61 -3.90 -4.29
N GLN A 282 21.22 -5.06 -4.55
CA GLN A 282 22.68 -5.21 -4.45
C GLN A 282 23.42 -4.23 -5.39
N ARG A 283 23.04 -4.19 -6.68
CA ARG A 283 23.64 -3.29 -7.68
C ARG A 283 23.48 -1.82 -7.27
N THR A 284 22.29 -1.45 -6.79
CA THR A 284 21.97 -0.10 -6.31
C THR A 284 22.88 0.30 -5.17
N PHE A 285 23.01 -0.54 -4.14
CA PHE A 285 23.79 -0.22 -2.95
C PHE A 285 25.30 -0.14 -3.25
N GLU A 286 25.83 -1.04 -4.07
CA GLU A 286 27.23 -0.99 -4.53
C GLU A 286 27.50 0.29 -5.33
N SER A 287 26.57 0.68 -6.23
CA SER A 287 26.68 1.89 -7.03
C SER A 287 26.72 3.15 -6.16
N VAL A 288 25.80 3.29 -5.20
CA VAL A 288 25.74 4.43 -4.28
C VAL A 288 27.03 4.55 -3.46
N LEU A 289 27.51 3.45 -2.87
CA LEU A 289 28.76 3.46 -2.08
C LEU A 289 29.98 3.85 -2.93
N LYS A 290 30.01 3.44 -4.20
CA LYS A 290 31.06 3.84 -5.14
C LYS A 290 30.97 5.35 -5.45
N LEU A 291 29.77 5.87 -5.71
CA LEU A 291 29.57 7.30 -5.97
C LEU A 291 29.98 8.18 -4.78
N GLN A 292 29.74 7.73 -3.55
CA GLN A 292 30.17 8.44 -2.35
C GLN A 292 31.70 8.60 -2.20
N GLN A 293 32.50 7.87 -2.99
CA GLN A 293 33.96 8.07 -3.03
C GLN A 293 34.33 9.34 -3.82
N ASP A 294 33.60 9.60 -4.90
CA ASP A 294 33.85 10.74 -5.79
C ASP A 294 33.00 11.97 -5.43
N PHE A 295 31.87 11.75 -4.75
CA PHE A 295 30.92 12.77 -4.27
C PHE A 295 30.70 12.59 -2.77
N PRO A 296 31.65 13.01 -1.91
CA PRO A 296 31.55 12.81 -0.47
C PRO A 296 30.37 13.52 0.19
N GLU A 297 29.77 14.51 -0.47
CA GLU A 297 28.56 15.21 -0.05
C GLU A 297 27.28 14.39 -0.24
N LEU A 298 27.29 13.33 -1.07
CA LEU A 298 26.10 12.52 -1.35
C LEU A 298 25.59 11.83 -0.08
N ILE A 299 24.38 12.20 0.32
CA ILE A 299 23.58 11.48 1.31
C ILE A 299 22.51 10.67 0.58
N TYR A 300 22.47 9.37 0.84
CA TYR A 300 21.47 8.45 0.30
C TYR A 300 20.56 7.93 1.41
N CYS A 301 19.27 7.74 1.15
CA CYS A 301 18.33 7.14 2.09
C CYS A 301 17.69 5.86 1.52
N HIS A 302 17.36 4.92 2.41
CA HIS A 302 16.62 3.71 2.05
C HIS A 302 15.70 3.22 3.19
N SER A 303 14.54 2.70 2.80
CA SER A 303 13.32 2.55 3.62
C SER A 303 13.02 1.14 4.12
N MET A 304 13.62 0.08 3.58
CA MET A 304 13.15 -1.29 3.83
C MET A 304 14.16 -2.17 4.59
N PRO A 305 13.95 -2.39 5.91
CA PRO A 305 14.60 -3.41 6.72
C PRO A 305 14.66 -4.81 6.08
N ALA A 306 13.62 -5.25 5.37
CA ALA A 306 13.61 -6.55 4.71
C ALA A 306 14.75 -6.71 3.68
N GLN A 307 15.09 -5.66 2.92
CA GLN A 307 16.19 -5.69 1.96
C GLN A 307 17.54 -5.67 2.67
N TYR A 308 17.68 -4.91 3.75
CA TYR A 308 18.88 -4.97 4.58
C TYR A 308 19.11 -6.36 5.17
N ALA A 309 18.05 -7.02 5.66
CA ALA A 309 18.14 -8.38 6.19
C ALA A 309 18.61 -9.38 5.11
N TRP A 310 18.12 -9.23 3.88
CA TRP A 310 18.60 -10.03 2.75
C TRP A 310 20.08 -9.79 2.44
N ILE A 311 20.51 -8.52 2.39
CA ILE A 311 21.92 -8.16 2.14
C ILE A 311 22.82 -8.63 3.29
N GLU A 312 22.37 -8.54 4.54
CA GLU A 312 23.09 -9.05 5.71
C GLU A 312 23.36 -10.56 5.59
N GLU A 313 22.36 -11.32 5.15
CA GLU A 313 22.46 -12.77 4.98
C GLU A 313 23.35 -13.16 3.79
N HIS A 314 23.18 -12.51 2.63
CA HIS A 314 23.78 -12.96 1.36
C HIS A 314 25.06 -12.21 0.98
N ARG A 315 25.24 -10.96 1.44
CA ARG A 315 26.37 -10.08 1.16
C ARG A 315 26.82 -9.32 2.41
N PRO A 316 27.28 -10.02 3.46
CA PRO A 316 27.69 -9.41 4.72
C PRO A 316 28.83 -8.37 4.57
N ASP A 317 29.64 -8.49 3.51
CA ASP A 317 30.66 -7.50 3.15
C ASP A 317 30.04 -6.15 2.74
N LEU A 318 29.00 -6.20 1.89
CA LEU A 318 28.25 -5.02 1.46
C LEU A 318 27.44 -4.44 2.63
N PHE A 319 26.80 -5.29 3.43
CA PHE A 319 26.08 -4.86 4.63
C PHE A 319 26.99 -4.07 5.58
N LYS A 320 28.21 -4.56 5.82
CA LYS A 320 29.18 -3.86 6.66
C LYS A 320 29.57 -2.49 6.06
N ALA A 321 29.78 -2.41 4.76
CA ALA A 321 30.07 -1.15 4.09
C ALA A 321 28.91 -0.14 4.23
N ILE A 322 27.67 -0.61 4.17
CA ILE A 322 26.47 0.20 4.46
C ILE A 322 26.51 0.70 5.91
N GLN A 323 26.77 -0.17 6.89
CA GLN A 323 26.87 0.24 8.30
C GLN A 323 27.95 1.32 8.51
N GLU A 324 29.09 1.20 7.84
CA GLU A 324 30.16 2.22 7.86
C GLU A 324 29.70 3.55 7.23
N ALA A 325 28.95 3.51 6.13
CA ALA A 325 28.37 4.71 5.51
C ALA A 325 27.29 5.37 6.39
N VAL A 326 26.49 4.57 7.09
CA VAL A 326 25.50 5.06 8.09
C VAL A 326 26.22 5.74 9.25
N ALA A 327 27.24 5.10 9.82
CA ALA A 327 28.04 5.68 10.90
C ALA A 327 28.75 6.98 10.48
N ALA A 328 29.13 7.10 9.20
CA ALA A 328 29.71 8.31 8.62
C ALA A 328 28.67 9.40 8.29
N GLY A 329 27.37 9.13 8.45
CA GLY A 329 26.29 10.09 8.16
C GLY A 329 26.05 10.35 6.67
N ARG A 330 26.51 9.45 5.78
CA ARG A 330 26.29 9.52 4.33
C ARG A 330 25.17 8.58 3.85
N TRP A 331 24.67 7.72 4.73
CA TRP A 331 23.58 6.81 4.45
C TRP A 331 22.53 6.91 5.57
N GLU A 332 21.29 7.23 5.20
CA GLU A 332 20.16 7.35 6.12
C GLU A 332 19.29 6.10 6.04
N VAL A 333 18.96 5.53 7.20
CA VAL A 333 18.02 4.43 7.31
C VAL A 333 16.67 4.99 7.75
N ILE A 334 15.70 5.01 6.84
CA ILE A 334 14.31 5.42 7.09
C ILE A 334 13.41 4.19 7.25
N GLY A 335 13.89 3.21 8.03
CA GLY A 335 13.32 1.87 8.20
C GLY A 335 12.21 1.76 9.24
N GLY A 336 11.22 2.66 9.18
CA GLY A 336 10.13 2.70 10.16
C GLY A 336 9.20 1.48 10.12
N LEU A 337 9.04 0.85 8.96
CA LEU A 337 8.24 -0.36 8.75
C LEU A 337 9.14 -1.46 8.16
N TRP A 338 8.76 -2.74 8.29
CA TRP A 338 9.56 -3.88 7.80
C TRP A 338 9.68 -3.90 6.26
N VAL A 339 8.58 -3.62 5.57
CA VAL A 339 8.50 -3.33 4.12
C VAL A 339 7.71 -2.03 3.92
N GLU A 340 7.43 -1.64 2.68
CA GLU A 340 6.44 -0.59 2.36
C GLU A 340 5.07 -1.24 2.05
N PRO A 341 4.18 -1.43 3.06
CA PRO A 341 2.98 -2.23 2.89
C PRO A 341 1.81 -1.49 2.25
N GLU A 342 0.82 -2.26 1.81
CA GLU A 342 -0.56 -1.79 1.70
C GLU A 342 -1.17 -1.67 3.11
N LEU A 343 -1.82 -0.54 3.44
CA LEU A 343 -2.32 -0.24 4.80
C LEU A 343 -3.86 -0.17 4.96
N ASN A 344 -4.65 -0.37 3.92
CA ASN A 344 -6.12 -0.40 4.01
C ASN A 344 -6.69 -1.83 4.13
N LEU A 345 -5.95 -2.84 3.68
CA LEU A 345 -6.38 -4.24 3.55
C LEU A 345 -5.87 -5.13 4.70
N ILE A 346 -4.82 -4.70 5.40
CA ILE A 346 -4.19 -5.50 6.46
C ILE A 346 -4.82 -5.22 7.82
N ALA A 347 -4.79 -6.22 8.71
CA ALA A 347 -5.31 -6.08 10.07
C ALA A 347 -4.44 -5.12 10.91
N GLY A 348 -5.02 -4.53 11.95
CA GLY A 348 -4.29 -3.63 12.85
C GLY A 348 -3.04 -4.28 13.47
N GLU A 349 -3.10 -5.56 13.86
CA GLU A 349 -1.92 -6.25 14.39
C GLU A 349 -0.82 -6.43 13.32
N SER A 350 -1.16 -6.62 12.04
CA SER A 350 -0.16 -6.62 10.96
C SER A 350 0.57 -5.28 10.86
N ILE A 351 -0.15 -4.15 10.98
CA ILE A 351 0.46 -2.81 11.03
C ILE A 351 1.42 -2.69 12.23
N VAL A 352 1.00 -3.18 13.41
CA VAL A 352 1.88 -3.24 14.59
C VAL A 352 3.13 -4.06 14.30
N ARG A 353 3.03 -5.22 13.64
CA ARG A 353 4.18 -6.08 13.33
C ARG A 353 5.11 -5.48 12.28
N GLN A 354 4.58 -4.77 11.28
CA GLN A 354 5.39 -3.98 10.32
C GLN A 354 6.28 -2.99 11.09
N LEU A 355 5.69 -2.23 12.02
CA LEU A 355 6.43 -1.27 12.84
C LEU A 355 7.38 -1.96 13.83
N LEU A 356 6.92 -2.97 14.55
CA LEU A 356 7.69 -3.67 15.57
C LEU A 356 8.97 -4.27 14.98
N TYR A 357 8.85 -5.08 13.92
CA TYR A 357 10.02 -5.73 13.34
C TYR A 357 10.90 -4.76 12.54
N GLY A 358 10.30 -3.77 11.87
CA GLY A 358 11.06 -2.73 11.17
C GLY A 358 11.92 -1.90 12.11
N GLN A 359 11.31 -1.35 13.17
CA GLN A 359 12.00 -0.54 14.17
C GLN A 359 13.04 -1.33 14.96
N ARG A 360 12.70 -2.56 15.39
CA ARG A 360 13.65 -3.41 16.13
C ARG A 360 14.82 -3.83 15.28
N TYR A 361 14.60 -4.19 14.01
CA TYR A 361 15.71 -4.50 13.09
C TYR A 361 16.61 -3.27 12.92
N THR A 362 16.02 -2.10 12.65
CA THR A 362 16.77 -0.86 12.46
C THR A 362 17.57 -0.50 13.71
N GLN A 363 16.96 -0.58 14.90
CA GLN A 363 17.62 -0.34 16.18
C GLN A 363 18.76 -1.33 16.44
N ALA A 364 18.55 -2.63 16.18
CA ALA A 364 19.54 -3.67 16.43
C ALA A 364 20.76 -3.57 15.50
N LYS A 365 20.55 -3.18 14.24
CA LYS A 365 21.61 -3.17 13.21
C LYS A 365 22.27 -1.80 12.99
N PHE A 366 21.57 -0.72 13.27
CA PHE A 366 22.04 0.66 13.01
C PHE A 366 22.00 1.56 14.25
N GLY A 367 21.54 1.07 15.41
CA GLY A 367 21.70 1.73 16.70
C GLY A 367 20.65 2.79 17.05
N LYS A 368 19.66 3.04 16.19
CA LYS A 368 18.50 3.91 16.47
C LYS A 368 17.23 3.40 15.80
N ILE A 369 16.06 3.76 16.32
CA ILE A 369 14.80 3.66 15.60
C ILE A 369 14.70 4.76 14.52
N SER A 370 13.83 4.56 13.53
CA SER A 370 13.49 5.58 12.52
C SER A 370 12.28 6.39 13.00
N PRO A 371 12.33 7.73 13.00
CA PRO A 371 11.16 8.56 13.26
C PRO A 371 10.31 8.81 12.00
N VAL A 372 10.66 8.22 10.86
CA VAL A 372 10.00 8.46 9.56
C VAL A 372 9.31 7.18 9.08
N ALA A 373 8.02 7.29 8.77
CA ALA A 373 7.29 6.35 7.92
C ALA A 373 7.33 6.86 6.48
N TRP A 374 8.08 6.16 5.63
CA TRP A 374 8.30 6.49 4.24
C TRP A 374 7.49 5.54 3.35
N LEU A 375 6.39 6.05 2.78
CA LEU A 375 5.44 5.27 1.98
C LEU A 375 5.08 6.04 0.71
N PRO A 376 6.04 6.25 -0.20
CA PRO A 376 5.84 7.01 -1.42
C PRO A 376 4.79 6.36 -2.33
N ASP A 377 4.69 5.02 -2.35
CA ASP A 377 3.88 4.33 -3.37
C ASP A 377 2.70 3.47 -2.86
N SER A 378 2.45 3.41 -1.55
CA SER A 378 1.26 2.73 -1.00
C SER A 378 -0.06 3.36 -1.47
N PHE A 379 -1.05 2.52 -1.81
CA PHE A 379 -2.30 2.94 -2.47
C PHE A 379 -3.37 3.47 -1.50
N GLY A 380 -3.10 4.63 -0.90
CA GLY A 380 -4.00 5.31 0.05
C GLY A 380 -3.80 4.86 1.50
N PHE A 381 -4.35 5.62 2.45
CA PHE A 381 -4.03 5.43 3.87
C PHE A 381 -5.24 5.64 4.80
N CYS A 382 -5.51 4.66 5.66
CA CYS A 382 -6.65 4.70 6.59
C CYS A 382 -6.44 5.71 7.74
N ALA A 383 -7.54 6.29 8.23
CA ALA A 383 -7.52 7.41 9.18
C ALA A 383 -6.91 7.09 10.57
N THR A 384 -6.72 5.82 10.91
CA THR A 384 -6.19 5.38 12.22
C THR A 384 -4.67 5.36 12.29
N LEU A 385 -3.97 5.44 11.15
CA LEU A 385 -2.51 5.29 11.05
C LEU A 385 -1.67 6.22 11.94
N PRO A 386 -2.01 7.51 12.15
CA PRO A 386 -1.21 8.37 13.04
C PRO A 386 -1.03 7.79 14.44
N GLN A 387 -2.02 7.09 14.98
CA GLN A 387 -1.89 6.44 16.29
C GLN A 387 -0.88 5.29 16.27
N PHE A 388 -0.88 4.46 15.22
CA PHE A 388 0.11 3.38 15.09
C PHE A 388 1.51 3.97 15.02
N PHE A 389 1.69 5.03 14.23
CA PHE A 389 2.96 5.71 14.06
C PHE A 389 3.50 6.28 15.38
N VAL A 390 2.69 7.09 16.07
CA VAL A 390 3.10 7.72 17.34
C VAL A 390 3.49 6.66 18.38
N ASN A 391 2.67 5.61 18.53
CA ASN A 391 2.96 4.54 19.50
C ASN A 391 4.12 3.62 19.07
N ALA A 392 4.71 3.81 17.89
CA ALA A 392 5.92 3.13 17.44
C ALA A 392 7.13 4.07 17.29
N GLY A 393 7.04 5.30 17.83
CA GLY A 393 8.12 6.29 17.77
C GLY A 393 8.31 6.96 16.41
N ILE A 394 7.32 6.91 15.53
CA ILE A 394 7.30 7.64 14.27
C ILE A 394 6.71 9.03 14.52
N GLU A 395 7.45 10.06 14.12
CA GLU A 395 7.08 11.48 14.24
C GLU A 395 6.62 12.07 12.90
N TYR A 396 7.07 11.46 11.78
CA TYR A 396 6.86 11.99 10.45
C TYR A 396 6.31 10.93 9.49
N PHE A 397 5.35 11.32 8.66
CA PHE A 397 4.81 10.51 7.57
C PHE A 397 5.07 11.19 6.23
N VAL A 398 5.61 10.44 5.26
CA VAL A 398 5.94 10.96 3.93
C VAL A 398 5.36 10.07 2.85
N THR A 399 4.65 10.68 1.89
CA THR A 399 4.14 10.00 0.70
C THR A 399 4.13 10.94 -0.51
N GLN A 400 4.09 10.40 -1.73
CA GLN A 400 3.77 11.16 -2.94
C GLN A 400 2.40 10.75 -3.54
N LYS A 401 1.82 9.62 -3.12
CA LYS A 401 0.86 8.88 -3.95
C LYS A 401 -0.43 9.67 -4.22
N LEU A 402 -0.83 10.56 -3.32
CA LEU A 402 -2.01 11.42 -3.51
C LEU A 402 -1.85 12.46 -4.63
N LEU A 403 -0.63 12.67 -5.16
CA LEU A 403 -0.42 13.45 -6.37
C LEU A 403 -1.02 12.80 -7.62
N TRP A 404 -1.35 11.50 -7.54
CA TRP A 404 -1.94 10.69 -8.61
C TRP A 404 -3.47 10.64 -8.57
N ASN A 405 -4.12 11.41 -7.69
CA ASN A 405 -5.58 11.49 -7.67
C ASN A 405 -6.11 11.89 -9.06
N ASP A 406 -7.08 11.12 -9.56
CA ASP A 406 -7.67 11.32 -10.89
C ASP A 406 -8.72 12.44 -10.93
N THR A 407 -9.34 12.75 -9.78
CA THR A 407 -10.52 13.61 -9.68
C THR A 407 -10.19 14.96 -9.06
N THR A 408 -9.44 14.98 -7.95
CA THR A 408 -9.07 16.19 -7.21
C THR A 408 -7.56 16.31 -7.01
N LYS A 409 -7.06 17.54 -6.83
CA LYS A 409 -5.69 17.75 -6.37
C LYS A 409 -5.70 17.84 -4.85
N PHE A 410 -4.85 17.08 -4.18
CA PHE A 410 -4.71 17.20 -2.73
C PHE A 410 -4.13 18.58 -2.36
N ASP A 411 -4.80 19.27 -1.43
CA ASP A 411 -4.58 20.69 -1.17
C ASP A 411 -3.28 20.98 -0.40
N TYR A 412 -2.78 20.03 0.38
CA TYR A 412 -1.70 20.25 1.34
C TYR A 412 -0.37 19.66 0.89
N GLY A 413 0.71 20.47 0.98
CA GLY A 413 2.09 19.98 0.85
C GLY A 413 2.68 19.49 2.17
N ALA A 414 2.37 20.16 3.27
CA ALA A 414 2.74 19.77 4.64
C ALA A 414 1.56 20.06 5.57
N PHE A 415 1.27 19.14 6.49
CA PHE A 415 0.07 19.17 7.34
C PHE A 415 0.24 18.28 8.58
N TRP A 416 -0.59 18.50 9.59
CA TRP A 416 -0.73 17.55 10.70
C TRP A 416 -1.80 16.53 10.34
N TRP A 417 -1.49 15.25 10.34
CA TRP A 417 -2.50 14.21 10.17
C TRP A 417 -2.94 13.68 11.52
N ARG A 418 -4.23 13.82 11.85
CA ARG A 418 -4.80 13.41 13.12
C ARG A 418 -5.68 12.18 12.96
N SER A 419 -5.45 11.21 13.81
CA SER A 419 -6.28 10.02 13.96
C SER A 419 -7.50 10.30 14.87
N PRO A 420 -8.61 9.54 14.76
CA PRO A 420 -9.79 9.72 15.62
C PRO A 420 -9.52 9.67 17.13
N ASP A 421 -8.46 8.99 17.59
CA ASP A 421 -8.05 8.94 19.00
C ASP A 421 -7.33 10.23 19.48
N GLY A 422 -7.08 11.17 18.57
CA GLY A 422 -6.37 12.42 18.80
C GLY A 422 -4.87 12.37 18.53
N SER A 423 -4.28 11.20 18.26
CA SER A 423 -2.85 11.08 17.91
C SER A 423 -2.55 11.83 16.61
N GLN A 424 -1.40 12.49 16.53
CA GLN A 424 -1.00 13.28 15.36
C GLN A 424 0.42 12.98 14.92
N VAL A 425 0.62 12.94 13.61
CA VAL A 425 1.93 12.84 12.96
C VAL A 425 2.11 14.02 12.00
N PHE A 426 3.34 14.53 11.87
CA PHE A 426 3.61 15.57 10.87
C PHE A 426 3.78 14.93 9.51
N SER A 427 3.00 15.37 8.53
CA SER A 427 2.89 14.72 7.22
C SER A 427 3.38 15.63 6.10
N MET A 428 4.04 15.03 5.10
CA MET A 428 4.54 15.73 3.93
C MET A 428 4.25 14.99 2.63
N MET A 429 3.79 15.73 1.62
CA MET A 429 3.77 15.29 0.23
C MET A 429 5.15 15.52 -0.40
N SER A 430 5.89 14.46 -0.71
CA SER A 430 7.26 14.56 -1.26
C SER A 430 7.26 14.97 -2.74
N ALA A 431 8.45 15.28 -3.28
CA ALA A 431 8.67 15.26 -4.72
C ALA A 431 8.44 13.84 -5.28
N LEU A 432 8.26 13.74 -6.60
CA LEU A 432 8.12 12.45 -7.26
C LEU A 432 9.42 11.62 -7.09
N ILE A 433 9.26 10.32 -6.87
CA ILE A 433 10.38 9.37 -6.90
C ILE A 433 10.85 9.17 -8.35
N GLY A 434 12.10 8.72 -8.53
CA GLY A 434 12.66 8.43 -9.85
C GLY A 434 13.00 9.66 -10.71
N GLU A 435 13.04 10.86 -10.12
CA GLU A 435 13.35 12.09 -10.85
C GLU A 435 14.85 12.42 -10.84
N GLY A 436 15.37 12.84 -11.99
CA GLY A 436 16.74 13.34 -12.11
C GLY A 436 16.92 14.78 -11.63
N ILE A 437 18.13 15.31 -11.80
CA ILE A 437 18.42 16.73 -11.57
C ILE A 437 18.06 17.52 -12.82
N ASN A 438 16.86 18.12 -12.81
CA ASN A 438 16.38 19.02 -13.85
C ASN A 438 16.06 20.39 -13.23
N PRO A 439 16.87 21.43 -13.50
CA PRO A 439 16.75 22.74 -12.84
C PRO A 439 15.38 23.40 -13.04
N VAL A 440 14.81 23.34 -14.25
CA VAL A 440 13.52 23.98 -14.53
C VAL A 440 12.39 23.25 -13.80
N LYS A 441 12.38 21.92 -13.81
CA LYS A 441 11.41 21.08 -13.06
C LYS A 441 11.55 21.30 -11.55
N MET A 442 12.77 21.29 -11.04
CA MET A 442 13.09 21.50 -9.62
C MET A 442 12.65 22.90 -9.14
N ALA A 443 12.88 23.93 -9.94
CA ALA A 443 12.41 25.29 -9.65
C ALA A 443 10.88 25.35 -9.63
N ALA A 444 10.21 24.79 -10.63
CA ALA A 444 8.75 24.72 -10.68
C ALA A 444 8.16 24.04 -9.43
N TYR A 445 8.70 22.87 -9.05
CA TYR A 445 8.33 22.17 -7.82
C TYR A 445 8.55 23.03 -6.57
N THR A 446 9.71 23.67 -6.45
CA THR A 446 10.05 24.52 -5.29
C THR A 446 9.10 25.70 -5.16
N TYR A 447 8.71 26.32 -6.27
CA TYR A 447 7.77 27.45 -6.27
C TYR A 447 6.34 27.00 -5.97
N GLU A 448 5.91 25.83 -6.45
CA GLU A 448 4.64 25.21 -6.07
C GLU A 448 4.63 24.87 -4.57
N TRP A 449 5.70 24.25 -4.07
CA TRP A 449 5.90 23.94 -2.66
C TRP A 449 5.79 25.19 -1.79
N GLN A 450 6.51 26.26 -2.15
CA GLN A 450 6.43 27.53 -1.45
C GLN A 450 5.03 28.14 -1.50
N THR A 451 4.32 27.99 -2.62
CA THR A 451 2.94 28.49 -2.75
C THR A 451 1.97 27.72 -1.86
N LYS A 452 2.10 26.39 -1.79
CA LYS A 452 1.21 25.53 -0.99
C LYS A 452 1.50 25.63 0.52
N THR A 453 2.76 25.75 0.90
CA THR A 453 3.19 25.59 2.30
C THR A 453 3.68 26.88 2.95
N GLY A 454 4.02 27.90 2.16
CA GLY A 454 4.76 29.08 2.63
C GLY A 454 6.26 28.85 2.85
N ILE A 455 6.73 27.60 2.72
CA ILE A 455 8.12 27.21 2.99
C ILE A 455 8.93 27.40 1.71
N LYS A 456 9.99 28.21 1.81
CA LYS A 456 10.87 28.50 0.67
C LYS A 456 11.78 27.33 0.32
N ASP A 457 12.23 26.62 1.34
CA ASP A 457 13.16 25.50 1.18
C ASP A 457 12.37 24.23 0.87
N ALA A 458 12.80 23.47 -0.14
CA ALA A 458 12.12 22.26 -0.61
C ALA A 458 13.04 21.04 -0.52
N LEU A 459 12.46 19.83 -0.59
CA LEU A 459 13.20 18.56 -0.64
C LEU A 459 13.05 17.92 -2.03
N TRP A 460 14.16 17.48 -2.62
CA TRP A 460 14.19 16.79 -3.90
C TRP A 460 14.91 15.44 -3.79
N LEU A 461 14.43 14.45 -4.55
CA LEU A 461 14.83 13.06 -4.44
C LEU A 461 15.52 12.59 -5.72
N PRO A 462 16.81 12.90 -5.95
CA PRO A 462 17.52 12.37 -7.11
C PRO A 462 17.58 10.84 -7.03
N GLY A 463 17.18 10.20 -8.13
CA GLY A 463 17.18 8.75 -8.26
C GLY A 463 16.71 8.31 -9.65
N VAL A 464 16.82 7.01 -9.90
CA VAL A 464 16.20 6.29 -11.02
C VAL A 464 14.96 5.59 -10.48
N GLY A 465 14.01 5.21 -11.36
CA GLY A 465 12.62 4.86 -11.05
C GLY A 465 12.37 3.69 -10.07
N ASP A 466 11.35 2.89 -10.36
CA ASP A 466 10.76 1.97 -9.37
C ASP A 466 11.50 0.62 -9.25
N HIS A 467 12.43 0.33 -10.17
CA HIS A 467 13.27 -0.88 -10.20
C HIS A 467 14.67 -0.66 -9.60
N GLY A 468 14.81 0.33 -8.71
CA GLY A 468 16.09 0.74 -8.14
C GLY A 468 16.88 1.71 -9.00
N GLY A 469 18.20 1.74 -8.79
CA GLY A 469 19.09 2.74 -9.38
C GLY A 469 19.03 4.04 -8.58
N GLY A 470 19.98 4.23 -7.67
CA GLY A 470 20.10 5.49 -6.92
C GLY A 470 20.53 6.66 -7.83
N PRO A 471 20.90 7.81 -7.23
CA PRO A 471 21.50 8.92 -7.98
C PRO A 471 22.60 8.47 -8.94
N THR A 472 22.66 9.04 -10.13
CA THR A 472 23.72 8.76 -11.10
C THR A 472 24.84 9.80 -11.04
N ARG A 473 26.03 9.49 -11.58
CA ARG A 473 27.13 10.47 -11.69
C ARG A 473 26.69 11.75 -12.42
N ASP A 474 25.96 11.63 -13.53
CA ASP A 474 25.51 12.78 -14.32
C ASP A 474 24.57 13.68 -13.51
N MET A 475 23.69 13.11 -12.68
CA MET A 475 22.85 13.88 -11.75
C MET A 475 23.70 14.69 -10.77
N LEU A 476 24.74 14.09 -10.18
CA LEU A 476 25.61 14.76 -9.21
C LEU A 476 26.48 15.84 -9.86
N GLU A 477 27.04 15.59 -11.05
CA GLU A 477 27.76 16.59 -11.85
C GLU A 477 26.84 17.76 -12.25
N THR A 478 25.59 17.46 -12.62
CA THR A 478 24.58 18.48 -12.95
C THR A 478 24.23 19.32 -11.71
N ALA A 479 24.09 18.70 -10.54
CA ALA A 479 23.87 19.42 -9.28
C ALA A 479 25.04 20.37 -8.96
N GLN A 480 26.29 19.90 -9.05
CA GLN A 480 27.48 20.74 -8.87
C GLN A 480 27.53 21.90 -9.87
N ARG A 481 27.16 21.66 -11.14
CA ARG A 481 27.08 22.71 -12.15
C ARG A 481 26.06 23.79 -11.76
N TRP A 482 24.86 23.40 -11.33
CA TRP A 482 23.80 24.34 -10.97
C TRP A 482 24.04 25.09 -9.66
N GLN A 483 24.87 24.56 -8.76
CA GLN A 483 25.29 25.26 -7.55
C GLN A 483 25.96 26.62 -7.82
N HIS A 484 26.50 26.81 -9.03
CA HIS A 484 27.17 28.05 -9.44
C HIS A 484 26.23 29.11 -10.02
N SER A 485 24.95 28.77 -10.26
CA SER A 485 23.99 29.76 -10.75
C SER A 485 23.57 30.72 -9.64
N PRO A 486 23.64 32.05 -9.86
CA PRO A 486 23.11 33.03 -8.90
C PRO A 486 21.58 33.15 -8.93
N PHE A 487 20.91 32.51 -9.90
CA PHE A 487 19.46 32.61 -10.12
C PHE A 487 18.69 31.35 -9.73
N PHE A 488 19.41 30.27 -9.45
CA PHE A 488 18.84 29.00 -9.01
C PHE A 488 18.94 28.86 -7.48
N PRO A 489 18.00 28.15 -6.81
CA PRO A 489 18.14 27.82 -5.40
C PRO A 489 19.46 27.09 -5.08
N ASN A 490 20.01 27.29 -3.89
CA ASN A 490 21.21 26.57 -3.49
C ASN A 490 20.86 25.09 -3.27
N LEU A 491 21.69 24.19 -3.79
CA LEU A 491 21.59 22.76 -3.54
C LEU A 491 22.42 22.37 -2.32
N GLU A 492 21.86 21.53 -1.46
CA GLU A 492 22.54 21.02 -0.27
C GLU A 492 22.04 19.61 0.04
N PHE A 493 22.94 18.64 0.19
CA PHE A 493 22.53 17.32 0.67
C PHE A 493 22.17 17.36 2.15
N THR A 494 21.08 16.69 2.51
CA THR A 494 20.65 16.53 3.90
C THR A 494 20.14 15.10 4.13
N THR A 495 19.63 14.85 5.33
CA THR A 495 18.84 13.67 5.65
C THR A 495 17.36 14.06 5.71
N THR A 496 16.46 13.20 5.28
CA THR A 496 15.02 13.38 5.37
C THR A 496 14.57 13.77 6.78
N GLU A 497 15.08 13.09 7.81
CA GLU A 497 14.79 13.39 9.22
C GLU A 497 15.10 14.85 9.60
N LYS A 498 16.30 15.34 9.25
CA LYS A 498 16.71 16.74 9.52
C LYS A 498 15.82 17.75 8.80
N TYR A 499 15.46 17.50 7.55
CA TYR A 499 14.60 18.41 6.79
C TYR A 499 13.21 18.48 7.41
N LEU A 500 12.60 17.34 7.73
CA LEU A 500 11.28 17.26 8.37
C LEU A 500 11.28 17.94 9.76
N GLN A 501 12.34 17.75 10.54
CA GLN A 501 12.54 18.43 11.81
C GLN A 501 12.65 19.96 11.65
N GLN A 502 13.36 20.44 10.61
CA GLN A 502 13.48 21.87 10.32
C GLN A 502 12.12 22.49 9.98
N ILE A 503 11.33 21.86 9.13
CA ILE A 503 10.05 22.44 8.67
C ILE A 503 8.93 22.32 9.71
N SER A 504 8.91 21.25 10.51
CA SER A 504 7.88 21.03 11.55
C SER A 504 8.03 21.97 12.75
N ARG A 505 9.26 22.36 13.12
CA ARG A 505 9.54 23.25 14.27
C ARG A 505 9.34 24.74 13.99
N GLY A 506 9.07 25.12 12.74
CA GLY A 506 8.74 26.50 12.38
C GLY A 506 9.91 27.47 12.32
N ASP A 507 11.15 26.97 12.17
CA ASP A 507 12.34 27.82 11.92
C ASP A 507 12.22 28.62 10.61
N THR A 508 11.28 28.23 9.74
CA THR A 508 10.84 28.95 8.54
C THR A 508 9.41 29.48 8.73
N VAL A 509 9.19 30.74 8.36
CA VAL A 509 8.01 31.59 8.62
C VAL A 509 6.66 31.00 8.14
N SER A 510 6.07 30.08 8.93
CA SER A 510 4.61 29.91 9.16
C SER A 510 4.33 28.58 9.88
N GLY A 511 4.54 28.53 11.20
CA GLY A 511 4.28 27.32 12.02
C GLY A 511 2.79 26.98 12.26
N ASN A 512 1.88 27.29 11.32
CA ASN A 512 0.45 27.01 11.46
C ASN A 512 -0.03 26.12 10.29
N PHE A 513 0.38 24.85 10.33
CA PHE A 513 -0.05 23.84 9.36
C PHE A 513 -1.49 23.39 9.64
N SER A 514 -2.26 23.17 8.57
CA SER A 514 -3.61 22.61 8.69
C SER A 514 -3.58 21.22 9.30
N VAL A 515 -4.65 20.87 10.01
CA VAL A 515 -4.89 19.50 10.48
C VAL A 515 -5.81 18.80 9.49
N TRP A 516 -5.40 17.64 8.98
CA TRP A 516 -6.23 16.71 8.23
C TRP A 516 -6.80 15.66 9.18
N GLU A 517 -8.13 15.57 9.25
CA GLU A 517 -8.88 14.69 10.16
C GLU A 517 -9.77 13.70 9.37
N ASP A 518 -9.21 13.08 8.33
CA ASP A 518 -9.87 12.05 7.52
C ASP A 518 -8.82 11.00 7.07
N GLU A 519 -9.28 9.96 6.39
CA GLU A 519 -8.42 9.07 5.60
C GLU A 519 -7.70 9.87 4.49
N LEU A 520 -6.51 9.42 4.11
CA LEU A 520 -5.83 9.90 2.91
C LEU A 520 -6.22 8.97 1.76
N TYR A 521 -7.45 9.12 1.30
CA TYR A 521 -8.03 8.30 0.25
C TYR A 521 -7.35 8.58 -1.09
N LEU A 522 -6.74 7.56 -1.70
CA LEU A 522 -6.24 7.65 -3.06
C LEU A 522 -7.43 7.54 -4.02
N GLU A 523 -7.65 8.60 -4.80
CA GLU A 523 -8.71 8.66 -5.80
C GLU A 523 -8.36 7.86 -7.06
N PHE A 524 -7.54 6.82 -6.94
CA PHE A 524 -7.01 6.01 -8.02
C PHE A 524 -6.75 4.59 -7.49
N HIS A 525 -6.46 3.63 -8.37
CA HIS A 525 -6.13 2.24 -8.01
C HIS A 525 -7.23 1.50 -7.21
N ARG A 526 -8.51 1.85 -7.39
CA ARG A 526 -9.64 1.28 -6.63
C ARG A 526 -9.87 -0.23 -6.89
N GLY A 527 -9.33 -0.74 -7.98
CA GLY A 527 -9.34 -2.15 -8.34
C GLY A 527 -8.47 -3.05 -7.45
N CYS A 528 -7.44 -2.47 -6.83
CA CYS A 528 -6.53 -3.15 -5.90
C CYS A 528 -7.23 -3.77 -4.69
N TYR A 529 -8.43 -3.29 -4.34
CA TYR A 529 -9.23 -3.89 -3.25
C TYR A 529 -9.80 -5.27 -3.61
N THR A 530 -9.88 -5.60 -4.91
CA THR A 530 -10.57 -6.81 -5.40
C THR A 530 -9.69 -7.76 -6.21
N THR A 531 -8.83 -7.24 -7.10
CA THR A 531 -7.96 -8.07 -7.96
C THR A 531 -7.12 -9.04 -7.14
N HIS A 532 -6.92 -10.28 -7.59
CA HIS A 532 -6.22 -11.33 -6.81
C HIS A 532 -6.90 -11.60 -5.46
N GLY A 533 -8.19 -11.93 -5.53
CA GLY A 533 -9.01 -12.28 -4.37
C GLY A 533 -8.47 -13.48 -3.57
N ASP A 534 -7.68 -14.33 -4.20
CA ASP A 534 -6.96 -15.45 -3.58
C ASP A 534 -5.87 -14.97 -2.61
N GLN A 535 -5.08 -13.95 -2.98
CA GLN A 535 -4.04 -13.37 -2.14
C GLN A 535 -4.63 -12.66 -0.92
N LYS A 536 -5.72 -11.92 -1.12
CA LYS A 536 -6.52 -11.30 -0.04
C LYS A 536 -7.03 -12.33 0.97
N ARG A 537 -7.49 -13.48 0.47
CA ARG A 537 -7.95 -14.60 1.30
C ARG A 537 -6.80 -15.23 2.08
N TRP A 538 -5.65 -15.47 1.45
CA TRP A 538 -4.45 -15.94 2.15
C TRP A 538 -4.04 -15.01 3.26
N ASN A 539 -3.97 -13.70 2.99
CA ASN A 539 -3.63 -12.69 3.99
C ASN A 539 -4.57 -12.76 5.20
N ARG A 540 -5.90 -12.64 5.00
CA ARG A 540 -6.86 -12.65 6.12
C ARG A 540 -6.75 -13.94 6.95
N ARG A 541 -6.66 -15.08 6.27
CA ARG A 541 -6.59 -16.38 6.94
C ARG A 541 -5.30 -16.50 7.76
N CYS A 542 -4.17 -16.10 7.21
CA CYS A 542 -2.89 -16.20 7.91
C CYS A 542 -2.81 -15.20 9.08
N GLU A 543 -3.36 -13.99 8.94
CA GLU A 543 -3.45 -13.03 10.06
C GLU A 543 -4.25 -13.62 11.23
N GLY A 544 -5.44 -14.18 10.96
CA GLY A 544 -6.28 -14.82 11.99
C GLY A 544 -5.66 -16.09 12.57
N LEU A 545 -4.90 -16.83 11.75
CA LEU A 545 -4.19 -18.04 12.19
C LEU A 545 -3.01 -17.70 13.11
N LEU A 546 -2.17 -16.75 12.73
CA LEU A 546 -1.01 -16.35 13.54
C LEU A 546 -1.44 -15.70 14.86
N TYR A 547 -2.53 -14.92 14.86
CA TYR A 547 -3.16 -14.45 16.08
C TYR A 547 -3.51 -15.61 17.03
N GLN A 548 -4.23 -16.63 16.53
CA GLN A 548 -4.64 -17.77 17.36
C GLN A 548 -3.46 -18.63 17.79
N ALA A 549 -2.50 -18.88 16.89
CA ALA A 549 -1.31 -19.66 17.16
C ALA A 549 -0.49 -19.01 18.28
N GLU A 550 -0.25 -17.71 18.21
CA GLU A 550 0.49 -16.97 19.22
C GLU A 550 -0.24 -16.90 20.56
N LEU A 551 -1.55 -16.62 20.52
CA LEU A 551 -2.42 -16.60 21.70
C LEU A 551 -2.37 -17.93 22.45
N PHE A 552 -2.64 -19.04 21.76
CA PHE A 552 -2.68 -20.34 22.41
C PHE A 552 -1.29 -20.88 22.74
N ALA A 553 -0.25 -20.55 21.98
CA ALA A 553 1.13 -20.89 22.37
C ALA A 553 1.54 -20.19 23.66
N THR A 554 1.15 -18.92 23.83
CA THR A 554 1.37 -18.18 25.07
C THR A 554 0.64 -18.83 26.23
N LEU A 555 -0.65 -19.15 26.04
CA LEU A 555 -1.47 -19.82 27.05
C LEU A 555 -0.89 -21.20 27.40
N ALA A 556 -0.51 -22.02 26.42
CA ALA A 556 0.11 -23.32 26.63
C ALA A 556 1.45 -23.20 27.36
N SER A 557 2.22 -22.16 27.08
CA SER A 557 3.48 -21.92 27.77
C SER A 557 3.28 -21.66 29.26
N ILE A 558 2.35 -20.75 29.61
CA ILE A 558 2.13 -20.38 31.01
C ILE A 558 1.30 -21.41 31.79
N SER A 559 0.41 -22.15 31.13
CA SER A 559 -0.49 -23.12 31.78
C SER A 559 0.06 -24.55 31.81
N CYS A 560 0.84 -24.94 30.79
CA CYS A 560 1.30 -26.31 30.59
C CYS A 560 2.83 -26.44 30.63
N GLY A 561 3.58 -25.32 30.71
CA GLY A 561 5.05 -25.32 30.69
C GLY A 561 5.65 -25.67 29.33
N VAL A 562 4.89 -25.51 28.24
CA VAL A 562 5.38 -25.73 26.88
C VAL A 562 6.31 -24.57 26.48
N GLU A 563 7.36 -24.85 25.72
CA GLU A 563 8.23 -23.80 25.20
C GLU A 563 7.48 -22.92 24.19
N TYR A 564 7.56 -21.60 24.35
CA TYR A 564 6.95 -20.65 23.43
C TYR A 564 7.78 -20.58 22.12
N PRO A 565 7.20 -20.90 20.95
CA PRO A 565 7.93 -21.02 19.68
C PRO A 565 8.18 -19.64 19.04
N LYS A 566 8.95 -18.80 19.73
CA LYS A 566 9.16 -17.39 19.37
C LYS A 566 9.75 -17.22 17.97
N ALA A 567 10.79 -17.99 17.65
CA ALA A 567 11.50 -17.88 16.39
C ALA A 567 10.59 -18.26 15.20
N GLU A 568 9.84 -19.36 15.33
CA GLU A 568 8.92 -19.81 14.29
C GLU A 568 7.78 -18.82 14.06
N ILE A 569 7.24 -18.23 15.14
CA ILE A 569 6.21 -17.18 15.06
C ILE A 569 6.77 -15.93 14.38
N GLU A 570 7.97 -15.48 14.77
CA GLU A 570 8.61 -14.32 14.16
C GLU A 570 8.87 -14.53 12.66
N THR A 571 9.39 -15.71 12.28
CA THR A 571 9.60 -16.08 10.88
C THR A 571 8.29 -16.07 10.09
N ALA A 572 7.25 -16.72 10.61
CA ALA A 572 5.95 -16.79 9.92
C ALA A 572 5.30 -15.39 9.77
N TRP A 573 5.42 -14.53 10.79
CA TRP A 573 4.98 -13.15 10.66
C TRP A 573 5.79 -12.39 9.60
N LYS A 574 7.13 -12.44 9.63
CA LYS A 574 7.95 -11.73 8.64
C LYS A 574 7.66 -12.17 7.19
N GLN A 575 7.37 -13.45 6.98
CA GLN A 575 6.91 -13.97 5.69
C GLN A 575 5.56 -13.35 5.29
N LEU A 576 4.56 -13.39 6.19
CA LEU A 576 3.27 -12.75 5.96
C LEU A 576 3.41 -11.25 5.63
N LEU A 577 4.21 -10.53 6.42
CA LEU A 577 4.43 -9.09 6.26
C LEU A 577 5.12 -8.74 4.94
N PHE A 578 6.01 -9.60 4.44
CA PHE A 578 6.64 -9.41 3.14
C PHE A 578 5.58 -9.44 2.02
N GLN A 579 4.65 -10.39 2.09
CA GLN A 579 3.58 -10.52 1.10
C GLN A 579 2.53 -9.38 1.18
N GLN A 580 2.57 -8.57 2.24
CA GLN A 580 1.75 -7.36 2.37
C GLN A 580 2.32 -6.14 1.65
N PHE A 581 3.44 -6.30 0.94
CA PHE A 581 4.01 -5.25 0.08
C PHE A 581 2.96 -4.67 -0.89
N HIS A 582 3.05 -3.37 -1.16
CA HIS A 582 2.00 -2.63 -1.87
C HIS A 582 1.79 -3.05 -3.34
N ASP A 583 2.67 -3.85 -3.95
CA ASP A 583 2.39 -4.45 -5.27
C ASP A 583 2.12 -5.95 -5.28
N ILE A 584 2.30 -6.63 -4.13
CA ILE A 584 1.95 -8.05 -3.98
C ILE A 584 0.50 -8.18 -3.54
N LEU A 585 0.15 -7.66 -2.35
CA LEU A 585 -1.16 -7.87 -1.76
C LEU A 585 -2.28 -7.22 -2.58
N PRO A 586 -2.12 -5.99 -3.12
CA PRO A 586 -3.07 -5.36 -4.05
C PRO A 586 -3.38 -6.12 -5.33
N GLY A 587 -2.60 -7.12 -5.72
CA GLY A 587 -2.87 -7.87 -6.94
C GLY A 587 -2.42 -7.12 -8.20
N SER A 588 -1.35 -6.34 -8.11
CA SER A 588 -0.82 -5.46 -9.16
C SER A 588 0.48 -5.95 -9.82
N SER A 589 0.89 -7.19 -9.58
CA SER A 589 2.11 -7.79 -10.14
C SER A 589 1.87 -8.80 -11.26
N ILE A 590 2.94 -9.19 -11.96
CA ILE A 590 2.91 -10.26 -12.99
C ILE A 590 2.59 -11.63 -12.39
N THR A 591 2.18 -12.59 -13.22
CA THR A 591 1.82 -13.96 -12.81
C THR A 591 2.88 -14.63 -11.92
N GLN A 592 4.17 -14.44 -12.24
CA GLN A 592 5.27 -15.09 -11.52
C GLN A 592 5.30 -14.69 -10.03
N VAL A 593 4.97 -13.43 -9.70
CA VAL A 593 4.95 -12.96 -8.31
C VAL A 593 3.97 -13.75 -7.46
N TYR A 594 2.79 -14.10 -7.98
CA TYR A 594 1.81 -14.90 -7.23
C TYR A 594 2.16 -16.38 -7.16
N LEU A 595 2.87 -16.90 -8.18
CA LEU A 595 3.44 -18.23 -8.13
C LEU A 595 4.53 -18.32 -7.05
N ASP A 596 5.32 -17.27 -6.88
CA ASP A 596 6.35 -17.17 -5.84
C ASP A 596 5.73 -16.93 -4.45
N ALA A 597 4.61 -16.18 -4.38
CA ALA A 597 3.90 -15.90 -3.14
C ALA A 597 3.19 -17.12 -2.53
N LEU A 598 2.66 -18.02 -3.38
CA LEU A 598 1.84 -19.14 -2.92
C LEU A 598 2.58 -20.10 -1.95
N PRO A 599 3.83 -20.54 -2.22
CA PRO A 599 4.61 -21.33 -1.27
C PRO A 599 4.83 -20.62 0.07
N GLU A 600 5.07 -19.30 0.08
CA GLU A 600 5.26 -18.50 1.30
C GLU A 600 3.97 -18.52 2.14
N TRP A 601 2.80 -18.29 1.51
CA TRP A 601 1.51 -18.40 2.20
C TRP A 601 1.26 -19.77 2.80
N GLN A 602 1.56 -20.84 2.05
CA GLN A 602 1.41 -22.21 2.50
C GLN A 602 2.34 -22.54 3.67
N GLN A 603 3.55 -21.99 3.69
CA GLN A 603 4.49 -22.16 4.79
C GLN A 603 3.98 -21.45 6.06
N VAL A 604 3.48 -20.22 5.95
CA VAL A 604 2.86 -19.50 7.08
C VAL A 604 1.67 -20.29 7.63
N GLU A 605 0.80 -20.80 6.75
CA GLU A 605 -0.32 -21.64 7.14
C GLU A 605 0.14 -22.92 7.86
N GLN A 606 1.16 -23.59 7.33
CA GLN A 606 1.68 -24.83 7.91
C GLN A 606 2.26 -24.58 9.32
N ILE A 607 3.09 -23.55 9.48
CA ILE A 607 3.71 -23.19 10.76
C ILE A 607 2.63 -22.79 11.77
N GLY A 608 1.74 -21.87 11.40
CA GLY A 608 0.67 -21.38 12.27
C GLY A 608 -0.29 -22.51 12.69
N THR A 609 -0.67 -23.39 11.76
CA THR A 609 -1.55 -24.52 12.05
C THR A 609 -0.90 -25.50 13.01
N LYS A 610 0.39 -25.82 12.79
CA LYS A 610 1.15 -26.70 13.69
C LYS A 610 1.18 -26.13 15.11
N ILE A 611 1.59 -24.87 15.27
CA ILE A 611 1.69 -24.20 16.58
C ILE A 611 0.32 -24.16 17.27
N LEU A 612 -0.73 -23.79 16.54
CA LEU A 612 -2.09 -23.74 17.08
C LEU A 612 -2.55 -25.13 17.56
N GLN A 613 -2.40 -26.16 16.73
CA GLN A 613 -2.83 -27.52 17.07
C GLN A 613 -2.05 -28.10 18.24
N GLU A 614 -0.73 -27.94 18.27
CA GLU A 614 0.13 -28.40 19.37
C GLU A 614 -0.24 -27.69 20.68
N SER A 615 -0.51 -26.38 20.62
CA SER A 615 -0.90 -25.58 21.79
C SER A 615 -2.28 -25.97 22.33
N LEU A 616 -3.28 -26.09 21.46
CA LEU A 616 -4.63 -26.54 21.83
C LEU A 616 -4.61 -27.95 22.41
N LEU A 617 -3.82 -28.86 21.83
CA LEU A 617 -3.68 -30.22 22.32
C LEU A 617 -2.98 -30.25 23.68
N ALA A 618 -1.93 -29.45 23.88
CA ALA A 618 -1.23 -29.34 25.15
C ALA A 618 -2.18 -28.90 26.27
N ILE A 619 -2.96 -27.84 26.04
CA ILE A 619 -3.97 -27.35 26.98
C ILE A 619 -5.05 -28.41 27.21
N ALA A 620 -5.61 -28.97 26.14
CA ALA A 620 -6.66 -30.00 26.23
C ALA A 620 -6.20 -31.24 27.02
N SER A 621 -4.92 -31.58 26.95
CA SER A 621 -4.35 -32.75 27.63
C SER A 621 -4.18 -32.59 29.14
N GLN A 622 -4.24 -31.35 29.64
CA GLN A 622 -4.27 -31.05 31.07
C GLN A 622 -5.69 -31.10 31.65
N ILE A 623 -6.73 -31.04 30.82
CA ILE A 623 -8.10 -31.04 31.27
C ILE A 623 -8.52 -32.47 31.65
N THR A 624 -8.71 -32.73 32.95
CA THR A 624 -9.36 -33.99 33.37
C THR A 624 -10.87 -33.84 33.23
N PRO A 625 -11.53 -34.64 32.37
CA PRO A 625 -12.96 -34.52 32.17
C PRO A 625 -13.72 -35.00 33.42
N PRO A 626 -14.94 -34.51 33.65
CA PRO A 626 -15.81 -35.07 34.67
C PRO A 626 -16.19 -36.53 34.35
N GLN A 627 -16.95 -37.18 35.22
CA GLN A 627 -17.42 -38.55 34.95
C GLN A 627 -18.27 -38.55 33.65
N PRO A 628 -17.98 -39.43 32.67
CA PRO A 628 -18.72 -39.48 31.42
C PRO A 628 -20.19 -39.90 31.66
N PRO A 629 -21.14 -39.37 30.88
CA PRO A 629 -22.56 -39.70 31.03
C PRO A 629 -22.86 -41.18 30.71
N GLN A 630 -22.11 -41.80 29.80
CA GLN A 630 -22.20 -43.23 29.46
C GLN A 630 -20.83 -43.86 29.16
N PRO A 631 -20.69 -45.20 29.24
CA PRO A 631 -19.47 -45.88 28.81
C PRO A 631 -19.12 -45.57 27.35
N ASN A 632 -17.81 -45.44 27.04
CA ASN A 632 -17.29 -45.07 25.73
C ASN A 632 -17.68 -43.66 25.23
N SER A 633 -18.16 -42.77 26.11
CA SER A 633 -18.31 -41.35 25.76
C SER A 633 -16.94 -40.73 25.51
N LEU A 634 -16.83 -39.91 24.47
CA LEU A 634 -15.63 -39.18 24.14
C LEU A 634 -15.79 -37.71 24.54
N PRO A 635 -14.82 -37.09 25.21
CA PRO A 635 -14.84 -35.66 25.49
C PRO A 635 -14.80 -34.84 24.19
N ILE A 636 -15.37 -33.65 24.22
CA ILE A 636 -15.17 -32.62 23.21
C ILE A 636 -14.76 -31.35 23.96
N VAL A 637 -13.63 -30.76 23.59
CA VAL A 637 -13.19 -29.46 24.09
C VAL A 637 -13.40 -28.44 22.98
N VAL A 638 -14.21 -27.42 23.25
CA VAL A 638 -14.43 -26.32 22.31
C VAL A 638 -13.73 -25.08 22.84
N PHE A 639 -12.79 -24.56 22.06
CA PHE A 639 -11.98 -23.39 22.39
C PHE A 639 -12.46 -22.14 21.66
N ASN A 640 -12.47 -21.02 22.38
CA ASN A 640 -12.72 -19.69 21.86
C ASN A 640 -11.46 -18.85 21.99
N SER A 641 -11.05 -18.21 20.90
CA SER A 641 -9.89 -17.31 20.85
C SER A 641 -10.28 -15.83 21.00
N LEU A 642 -11.56 -15.48 21.00
CA LEU A 642 -12.04 -14.10 21.10
C LEU A 642 -12.31 -13.74 22.56
N ASN A 643 -12.12 -12.46 22.93
CA ASN A 643 -12.19 -11.97 24.30
C ASN A 643 -13.61 -11.70 24.82
N TRP A 644 -14.63 -12.33 24.22
CA TRP A 644 -16.01 -12.34 24.69
C TRP A 644 -16.60 -13.74 24.65
N GLN A 645 -17.56 -14.00 25.52
CA GLN A 645 -18.32 -15.24 25.50
C GLN A 645 -19.17 -15.32 24.22
N ARG A 646 -19.18 -16.46 23.55
CA ARG A 646 -19.99 -16.68 22.35
C ARG A 646 -20.56 -18.08 22.27
N SER A 647 -21.57 -18.23 21.41
CA SER A 647 -22.14 -19.52 21.03
C SER A 647 -22.08 -19.67 19.52
N GLU A 648 -21.76 -20.86 19.03
CA GLU A 648 -21.65 -21.13 17.59
C GLU A 648 -22.04 -22.57 17.28
N VAL A 649 -22.63 -22.81 16.10
CA VAL A 649 -22.78 -24.15 15.56
C VAL A 649 -21.41 -24.65 15.12
N VAL A 650 -20.91 -25.70 15.79
CA VAL A 650 -19.60 -26.30 15.49
C VAL A 650 -19.75 -27.68 14.88
N SER A 651 -18.73 -28.13 14.16
CA SER A 651 -18.67 -29.46 13.56
C SER A 651 -17.74 -30.39 14.35
N VAL A 652 -18.16 -31.65 14.48
CA VAL A 652 -17.43 -32.72 15.15
C VAL A 652 -17.25 -33.88 14.18
N SER A 653 -16.01 -34.23 13.88
CA SER A 653 -15.69 -35.43 13.10
C SER A 653 -15.96 -36.68 13.94
N LEU A 654 -16.80 -37.58 13.42
CA LEU A 654 -17.19 -38.80 14.11
C LEU A 654 -16.10 -39.88 14.00
N PRO A 655 -15.87 -40.68 15.06
CA PRO A 655 -14.96 -41.83 15.00
C PRO A 655 -15.37 -42.84 13.92
N LYS A 656 -14.38 -43.43 13.25
CA LYS A 656 -14.59 -44.50 12.25
C LYS A 656 -14.95 -45.83 12.94
N THR A 657 -16.10 -45.90 13.57
CA THR A 657 -16.66 -47.12 14.18
C THR A 657 -17.89 -47.58 13.40
N ALA A 658 -17.88 -48.81 12.87
CA ALA A 658 -18.97 -49.34 12.08
C ALA A 658 -20.29 -49.41 12.90
N ASN A 659 -21.35 -48.78 12.39
CA ASN A 659 -22.73 -48.82 12.90
C ASN A 659 -23.03 -48.14 14.26
N GLN A 660 -22.16 -47.27 14.76
CA GLN A 660 -22.39 -46.54 16.01
C GLN A 660 -22.85 -45.10 15.71
N GLN A 661 -24.04 -44.73 16.21
CA GLN A 661 -24.54 -43.34 16.14
C GLN A 661 -24.01 -42.55 17.33
N TRP A 662 -24.01 -41.23 17.22
CA TRP A 662 -23.47 -40.34 18.24
C TRP A 662 -24.43 -39.18 18.52
N GLN A 663 -24.52 -38.80 19.78
CA GLN A 663 -25.26 -37.64 20.26
C GLN A 663 -24.31 -36.74 21.07
N VAL A 664 -24.65 -35.47 21.21
CA VAL A 664 -23.87 -34.51 22.00
C VAL A 664 -24.59 -34.23 23.31
N TYR A 665 -23.84 -34.26 24.42
CA TYR A 665 -24.32 -33.91 25.75
C TYR A 665 -23.46 -32.82 26.36
N ASP A 666 -24.04 -31.98 27.21
CA ASP A 666 -23.24 -31.14 28.11
C ASP A 666 -22.67 -31.94 29.28
N VAL A 667 -21.79 -31.33 30.07
CA VAL A 667 -21.19 -31.96 31.25
C VAL A 667 -22.18 -32.30 32.37
N SER A 668 -23.39 -31.72 32.38
CA SER A 668 -24.44 -32.04 33.34
C SER A 668 -25.20 -33.32 32.97
N GLY A 669 -24.91 -33.89 31.79
CA GLY A 669 -25.61 -35.05 31.25
C GLY A 669 -26.90 -34.68 30.52
N LYS A 670 -27.10 -33.41 30.15
CA LYS A 670 -28.24 -32.98 29.32
C LYS A 670 -27.91 -33.16 27.85
N GLU A 671 -28.78 -33.84 27.11
CA GLU A 671 -28.68 -33.97 25.65
C GLU A 671 -28.83 -32.60 24.97
N LEU A 672 -27.95 -32.31 24.03
CA LEU A 672 -27.99 -31.13 23.17
C LEU A 672 -28.51 -31.53 21.78
N GLY A 673 -29.24 -30.62 21.13
CA GLY A 673 -29.69 -30.82 19.76
C GLY A 673 -28.49 -30.98 18.83
N SER A 674 -28.40 -32.11 18.15
CA SER A 674 -27.35 -32.41 17.18
C SER A 674 -27.92 -32.87 15.84
N GLN A 675 -27.20 -32.61 14.75
CA GLN A 675 -27.62 -32.91 13.38
C GLN A 675 -26.46 -33.49 12.58
N LEU A 676 -26.71 -34.59 11.86
CA LEU A 676 -25.73 -35.14 10.92
C LEU A 676 -25.78 -34.32 9.61
N SER A 677 -24.67 -33.69 9.24
CA SER A 677 -24.57 -32.85 8.02
C SER A 677 -23.96 -33.62 6.84
N GLU A 678 -22.95 -34.44 7.13
CA GLU A 678 -22.31 -35.38 6.20
C GLU A 678 -22.14 -36.74 6.91
N PRO A 679 -21.89 -37.86 6.20
CA PRO A 679 -21.86 -39.21 6.81
C PRO A 679 -20.93 -39.36 8.03
N SER A 680 -19.94 -38.48 8.20
CA SER A 680 -18.96 -38.49 9.30
C SER A 680 -18.88 -37.17 10.09
N THR A 681 -19.84 -36.26 9.94
CA THR A 681 -19.80 -34.93 10.56
C THR A 681 -21.08 -34.61 11.31
N LEU A 682 -20.98 -34.42 12.62
CA LEU A 682 -22.08 -34.05 13.51
C LEU A 682 -21.99 -32.57 13.87
N LEU A 683 -23.09 -31.84 13.71
CA LEU A 683 -23.25 -30.44 14.09
C LEU A 683 -23.99 -30.34 15.42
N PHE A 684 -23.60 -29.39 16.25
CA PHE A 684 -24.38 -28.98 17.43
C PHE A 684 -24.11 -27.50 17.76
N LEU A 685 -25.03 -26.86 18.47
CA LEU A 685 -24.81 -25.51 19.00
C LEU A 685 -23.97 -25.58 20.28
N ALA A 686 -22.69 -25.22 20.18
CA ALA A 686 -21.82 -25.06 21.33
C ALA A 686 -22.17 -23.73 22.02
N THR A 687 -22.84 -23.80 23.15
CA THR A 687 -23.31 -22.61 23.88
C THR A 687 -22.29 -22.11 24.89
N ASP A 688 -22.34 -20.81 25.20
CA ASP A 688 -21.65 -20.18 26.33
C ASP A 688 -20.16 -20.56 26.45
N ILE A 689 -19.43 -20.51 25.32
CA ILE A 689 -17.99 -20.76 25.31
C ILE A 689 -17.31 -19.50 25.86
N PRO A 690 -16.58 -19.59 26.99
CA PRO A 690 -16.02 -18.41 27.65
C PRO A 690 -15.09 -17.59 26.75
N ALA A 691 -14.90 -16.32 27.09
CA ALA A 691 -13.89 -15.45 26.48
C ALA A 691 -12.49 -16.06 26.66
N VAL A 692 -11.70 -16.06 25.58
CA VAL A 692 -10.36 -16.70 25.46
C VAL A 692 -10.27 -17.91 26.37
N GLY A 693 -10.89 -19.01 25.99
CA GLY A 693 -11.23 -20.05 26.95
C GLY A 693 -11.72 -21.32 26.30
N TYR A 694 -12.23 -22.23 27.12
CA TYR A 694 -12.82 -23.47 26.63
C TYR A 694 -14.07 -23.88 27.41
N ARG A 695 -14.86 -24.76 26.80
CA ARG A 695 -15.93 -25.51 27.46
C ARG A 695 -15.95 -26.97 27.00
N LEU A 696 -16.26 -27.87 27.93
CA LEU A 696 -16.38 -29.30 27.69
C LEU A 696 -17.80 -29.72 27.29
N PHE A 697 -17.84 -30.70 26.40
CA PHE A 697 -19.03 -31.44 25.98
C PHE A 697 -18.68 -32.94 25.86
N TRP A 698 -19.69 -33.76 25.63
CA TRP A 698 -19.55 -35.21 25.46
C TRP A 698 -20.14 -35.67 24.14
N LEU A 699 -19.35 -36.42 23.37
CA LEU A 699 -19.83 -37.25 22.27
C LEU A 699 -20.20 -38.63 22.82
N VAL A 700 -21.49 -38.91 22.90
CA VAL A 700 -22.04 -40.10 23.55
C VAL A 700 -22.55 -41.08 22.50
N PRO A 701 -22.16 -42.36 22.55
CA PRO A 701 -22.72 -43.35 21.65
C PRO A 701 -24.21 -43.54 21.86
N SER A 702 -24.97 -43.63 20.77
CA SER A 702 -26.42 -43.82 20.79
C SER A 702 -26.83 -44.94 19.85
N SER A 703 -27.95 -45.60 20.19
CA SER A 703 -28.64 -46.57 19.32
C SER A 703 -29.88 -45.98 18.66
N LEU A 704 -30.22 -44.72 18.96
CA LEU A 704 -31.41 -44.04 18.45
C LEU A 704 -31.06 -43.25 17.19
N LEU A 705 -31.88 -43.42 16.14
CA LEU A 705 -31.84 -42.61 14.93
C LEU A 705 -32.92 -41.54 15.05
N PRO A 706 -32.60 -40.25 15.24
CA PRO A 706 -33.54 -39.21 14.89
C PRO A 706 -33.76 -39.30 13.36
N PRO A 707 -35.00 -39.45 12.88
CA PRO A 707 -35.25 -39.42 11.44
C PRO A 707 -34.90 -38.03 10.90
N ASN A 708 -34.17 -37.97 9.78
CA ASN A 708 -34.05 -36.72 9.04
C ASN A 708 -35.47 -36.30 8.59
N PRO A 709 -35.90 -35.07 8.88
CA PRO A 709 -37.17 -34.61 8.37
C PRO A 709 -37.15 -34.65 6.84
N PRO A 710 -38.29 -34.98 6.19
CA PRO A 710 -38.36 -34.94 4.74
C PRO A 710 -38.02 -33.54 4.24
N LEU A 711 -37.22 -33.46 3.19
CA LEU A 711 -36.90 -32.19 2.55
C LEU A 711 -38.20 -31.57 2.00
N PRO A 712 -38.44 -30.28 2.26
CA PRO A 712 -39.67 -29.62 1.83
C PRO A 712 -39.58 -29.27 0.35
N SER A 713 -40.74 -28.99 -0.25
CA SER A 713 -40.84 -28.55 -1.64
C SER A 713 -40.71 -27.03 -1.83
N ASP A 714 -40.67 -26.26 -0.74
CA ASP A 714 -40.47 -24.82 -0.76
C ASP A 714 -38.99 -24.44 -0.53
N TRP A 715 -38.62 -23.22 -0.95
CA TRP A 715 -37.27 -22.68 -0.84
C TRP A 715 -37.18 -21.65 0.29
N VAL A 716 -37.63 -22.07 1.47
CA VAL A 716 -37.73 -21.23 2.67
C VAL A 716 -36.81 -21.76 3.78
N LEU A 717 -35.87 -20.92 4.22
CA LEU A 717 -35.06 -21.13 5.41
C LEU A 717 -35.65 -20.31 6.57
N GLU A 718 -35.72 -20.89 7.76
CA GLU A 718 -36.26 -20.19 8.92
C GLU A 718 -35.59 -20.66 10.20
N ASN A 719 -35.21 -19.71 11.06
CA ASN A 719 -34.79 -19.95 12.44
C ASN A 719 -35.61 -19.06 13.40
N GLU A 720 -35.11 -18.84 14.62
CA GLU A 720 -35.83 -18.04 15.64
C GLU A 720 -35.90 -16.55 15.25
N TYR A 721 -34.91 -16.07 14.50
CA TYR A 721 -34.69 -14.67 14.20
C TYR A 721 -35.10 -14.27 12.79
N LEU A 722 -34.80 -15.11 11.79
CA LEU A 722 -34.95 -14.78 10.38
C LEU A 722 -35.83 -15.79 9.66
N ARG A 723 -36.58 -15.29 8.68
CA ARG A 723 -37.25 -16.09 7.65
C ARG A 723 -36.80 -15.62 6.28
N ILE A 724 -36.19 -16.52 5.52
CA ILE A 724 -35.55 -16.25 4.22
C ILE A 724 -36.33 -16.96 3.12
N VAL A 725 -36.70 -16.25 2.07
CA VAL A 725 -37.38 -16.82 0.89
C VAL A 725 -36.52 -16.64 -0.34
N VAL A 726 -36.22 -17.75 -1.02
CA VAL A 726 -35.47 -17.73 -2.29
C VAL A 726 -36.42 -17.77 -3.47
N ASP A 727 -36.20 -16.89 -4.44
CA ASP A 727 -37.00 -16.86 -5.67
C ASP A 727 -36.71 -18.13 -6.51
N PRO A 728 -37.73 -18.93 -6.87
CA PRO A 728 -37.56 -20.17 -7.61
C PRO A 728 -37.11 -19.99 -9.06
N ASN A 729 -37.22 -18.78 -9.63
CA ASN A 729 -36.87 -18.46 -11.01
C ASN A 729 -35.48 -17.84 -11.13
N THR A 730 -35.04 -17.07 -10.13
CA THR A 730 -33.75 -16.36 -10.19
C THR A 730 -32.70 -16.93 -9.22
N GLY A 731 -33.12 -17.51 -8.09
CA GLY A 731 -32.23 -17.90 -7.00
C GLY A 731 -31.79 -16.75 -6.08
N ASP A 732 -32.27 -15.53 -6.35
CA ASP A 732 -32.06 -14.37 -5.48
C ASP A 732 -32.89 -14.49 -4.20
N LEU A 733 -32.55 -13.69 -3.20
CA LEU A 733 -33.37 -13.55 -1.99
C LEU A 733 -34.56 -12.64 -2.32
N SER A 734 -35.77 -13.20 -2.31
CA SER A 734 -37.02 -12.44 -2.51
C SER A 734 -37.53 -11.81 -1.22
N SER A 735 -37.15 -12.34 -0.05
CA SER A 735 -37.49 -11.81 1.26
C SER A 735 -36.45 -12.25 2.31
N VAL A 736 -36.07 -11.32 3.18
CA VAL A 736 -35.32 -11.55 4.42
C VAL A 736 -36.09 -10.86 5.53
N PHE A 737 -36.95 -11.62 6.20
CA PHE A 737 -37.83 -11.08 7.23
C PHE A 737 -37.19 -11.24 8.61
N ASP A 738 -36.99 -10.12 9.33
CA ASP A 738 -36.59 -10.12 10.74
C ASP A 738 -37.83 -10.36 11.61
N LYS A 739 -37.88 -11.55 12.21
CA LYS A 739 -38.95 -12.01 13.11
C LYS A 739 -38.88 -11.35 14.48
N THR A 740 -37.74 -10.80 14.87
CA THR A 740 -37.58 -10.09 16.14
C THR A 740 -38.26 -8.73 16.08
N HIS A 741 -38.01 -7.98 15.00
CA HIS A 741 -38.55 -6.63 14.80
C HIS A 741 -39.77 -6.58 13.86
N GLN A 742 -40.22 -7.75 13.40
CA GLN A 742 -41.42 -7.92 12.57
C GLN A 742 -41.40 -7.06 11.30
N ARG A 743 -40.27 -7.05 10.59
CA ARG A 743 -40.10 -6.23 9.38
C ARG A 743 -39.33 -6.93 8.28
N GLU A 744 -39.64 -6.53 7.05
CA GLU A 744 -38.88 -6.91 5.86
C GLU A 744 -37.57 -6.08 5.80
N VAL A 745 -36.45 -6.77 5.59
CA VAL A 745 -35.11 -6.16 5.51
C VAL A 745 -34.81 -5.68 4.10
N LEU A 746 -35.28 -6.38 3.07
CA LEU A 746 -34.99 -6.06 1.68
C LEU A 746 -36.07 -5.17 1.07
N SER A 747 -35.68 -4.22 0.21
CA SER A 747 -36.60 -3.44 -0.62
C SER A 747 -36.74 -3.97 -2.06
N GLY A 748 -35.94 -4.98 -2.41
CA GLY A 748 -35.92 -5.65 -3.71
C GLY A 748 -35.18 -6.99 -3.64
N ALA A 749 -34.76 -7.53 -4.78
CA ALA A 749 -34.01 -8.79 -4.83
C ALA A 749 -32.65 -8.66 -4.13
N GLY A 750 -32.45 -9.42 -3.04
CA GLY A 750 -31.20 -9.46 -2.29
C GLY A 750 -30.25 -10.54 -2.79
N ASN A 751 -28.95 -10.35 -2.53
CA ASN A 751 -27.88 -11.19 -3.06
C ASN A 751 -27.95 -11.34 -4.60
N GLN A 752 -28.31 -10.25 -5.28
CA GLN A 752 -28.30 -10.20 -6.73
C GLN A 752 -26.84 -10.10 -7.21
N LEU A 753 -26.42 -11.06 -8.02
CA LEU A 753 -25.12 -11.02 -8.69
C LEU A 753 -25.21 -10.06 -9.88
N GLN A 754 -24.60 -8.89 -9.74
CA GLN A 754 -24.53 -7.86 -10.77
C GLN A 754 -23.16 -7.90 -11.42
N ALA A 755 -23.12 -8.19 -12.73
CA ALA A 755 -21.88 -8.15 -13.50
C ALA A 755 -21.84 -6.95 -14.45
N PHE A 756 -20.64 -6.44 -14.66
CA PHE A 756 -20.38 -5.25 -15.45
C PHE A 756 -19.16 -5.51 -16.34
N GLN A 757 -19.16 -4.91 -17.52
CA GLN A 757 -17.95 -4.79 -18.31
C GLN A 757 -17.00 -3.85 -17.57
N ASP A 758 -15.78 -4.31 -17.38
CA ASP A 758 -14.70 -3.61 -16.69
C ASP A 758 -13.49 -3.53 -17.61
N SER A 759 -13.64 -2.72 -18.67
CA SER A 759 -12.62 -2.54 -19.70
C SER A 759 -12.60 -1.07 -20.13
N GLY A 760 -11.48 -0.38 -20.01
CA GLY A 760 -11.41 1.01 -20.49
C GLY A 760 -10.42 1.92 -19.78
N GLN A 761 -9.68 1.44 -18.77
CA GLN A 761 -8.69 2.22 -18.04
C GLN A 761 -7.26 1.72 -18.27
N TYR A 762 -6.31 2.65 -18.20
CA TYR A 762 -4.89 2.33 -18.06
C TYR A 762 -4.64 1.75 -16.66
N TRP A 763 -3.65 0.86 -16.52
CA TRP A 763 -3.39 0.10 -15.29
C TRP A 763 -4.57 -0.80 -14.88
N ASP A 764 -4.90 -1.76 -15.74
CA ASP A 764 -6.08 -2.63 -15.65
C ASP A 764 -6.29 -3.30 -14.27
N ALA A 765 -5.28 -4.04 -13.77
CA ALA A 765 -5.35 -4.65 -12.44
C ALA A 765 -5.58 -3.65 -11.30
N TRP A 766 -5.07 -2.43 -11.44
CA TRP A 766 -5.19 -1.38 -10.43
C TRP A 766 -6.54 -0.67 -10.49
N ASN A 767 -7.08 -0.41 -11.67
CA ASN A 767 -8.24 0.48 -11.82
C ASN A 767 -9.48 -0.27 -12.28
N ILE A 768 -10.59 -0.08 -11.56
CA ILE A 768 -11.93 -0.35 -12.09
C ILE A 768 -12.30 0.76 -13.07
N ASP A 769 -12.92 0.44 -14.20
CA ASP A 769 -13.46 1.45 -15.11
C ASP A 769 -14.46 2.35 -14.37
N PRO A 770 -14.24 3.68 -14.23
CA PRO A 770 -15.16 4.57 -13.52
C PRO A 770 -16.58 4.61 -14.12
N ASN A 771 -16.76 4.16 -15.36
CA ASN A 771 -18.06 4.07 -16.03
C ASN A 771 -18.64 2.64 -16.07
N TYR A 772 -18.06 1.66 -15.36
CA TYR A 772 -18.52 0.25 -15.36
C TYR A 772 -20.04 0.12 -15.17
N ALA A 773 -20.64 0.96 -14.32
CA ALA A 773 -22.07 0.95 -14.01
C ALA A 773 -22.98 1.26 -15.23
N GLN A 774 -22.45 1.92 -16.26
CA GLN A 774 -23.14 2.20 -17.53
C GLN A 774 -23.10 0.99 -18.49
N HIS A 775 -22.30 -0.03 -18.18
CA HIS A 775 -22.08 -1.21 -19.01
C HIS A 775 -22.45 -2.52 -18.26
N PRO A 776 -23.70 -2.67 -17.79
CA PRO A 776 -24.13 -3.91 -17.15
C PRO A 776 -24.13 -5.07 -18.15
N LEU A 777 -23.70 -6.24 -17.70
CA LEU A 777 -23.79 -7.49 -18.44
C LEU A 777 -25.15 -8.16 -18.18
N PRO A 778 -25.56 -9.14 -19.02
CA PRO A 778 -26.77 -9.90 -18.79
C PRO A 778 -26.82 -10.52 -17.37
N PRO A 779 -28.01 -10.57 -16.74
CA PRO A 779 -28.16 -11.14 -15.41
C PRO A 779 -27.85 -12.64 -15.42
N THR A 780 -27.53 -13.18 -14.24
CA THR A 780 -27.25 -14.61 -14.10
C THR A 780 -28.47 -15.47 -14.44
N THR A 781 -28.23 -16.64 -15.02
CA THR A 781 -29.27 -17.64 -15.26
C THR A 781 -29.26 -18.69 -14.16
N LEU A 782 -30.41 -18.92 -13.51
CA LEU A 782 -30.55 -19.98 -12.52
C LEU A 782 -30.38 -21.37 -13.17
N LYS A 783 -29.50 -22.19 -12.61
CA LYS A 783 -29.28 -23.59 -13.02
C LYS A 783 -30.01 -24.56 -12.13
N SER A 784 -29.90 -24.39 -10.82
CA SER A 784 -30.57 -25.25 -9.85
C SER A 784 -30.71 -24.61 -8.48
N ILE A 785 -31.73 -25.07 -7.74
CA ILE A 785 -31.88 -24.85 -6.30
C ILE A 785 -32.05 -26.23 -5.68
N GLN A 786 -31.27 -26.54 -4.64
CA GLN A 786 -31.35 -27.83 -3.96
C GLN A 786 -31.13 -27.68 -2.46
N TRP A 787 -31.92 -28.41 -1.68
CA TRP A 787 -31.66 -28.61 -0.27
C TRP A 787 -30.45 -29.52 -0.10
N LEU A 788 -29.42 -29.03 0.61
CA LEU A 788 -28.28 -29.86 1.03
C LEU A 788 -28.55 -30.46 2.40
N GLU A 789 -29.14 -29.68 3.29
CA GLU A 789 -29.58 -30.13 4.61
C GLU A 789 -30.72 -29.25 5.11
N LYS A 790 -31.65 -29.86 5.84
CA LYS A 790 -32.65 -29.16 6.64
C LYS A 790 -32.83 -29.95 7.93
N GLY A 791 -32.35 -29.41 9.04
CA GLY A 791 -32.51 -30.04 10.34
C GLY A 791 -32.64 -29.02 11.47
N ALA A 792 -32.65 -29.52 12.70
CA ALA A 792 -32.93 -28.71 13.89
C ALA A 792 -31.79 -27.74 14.27
N VAL A 793 -30.57 -27.98 13.79
CA VAL A 793 -29.39 -27.15 14.11
C VAL A 793 -29.10 -26.18 12.98
N GLN A 794 -29.28 -26.60 11.73
CA GLN A 794 -28.95 -25.81 10.56
C GLN A 794 -29.79 -26.19 9.33
N SER A 795 -30.07 -25.18 8.52
CA SER A 795 -30.60 -25.31 7.17
C SER A 795 -29.55 -24.80 6.17
N ARG A 796 -29.28 -25.58 5.11
CA ARG A 796 -28.40 -25.22 3.99
C ARG A 796 -29.08 -25.48 2.66
N LEU A 797 -29.26 -24.42 1.90
CA LEU A 797 -29.83 -24.44 0.56
C LEU A 797 -28.77 -23.99 -0.45
N ARG A 798 -28.52 -24.80 -1.48
CA ARG A 798 -27.61 -24.45 -2.56
C ARG A 798 -28.35 -23.86 -3.74
N VAL A 799 -27.84 -22.75 -4.24
CA VAL A 799 -28.28 -22.06 -5.45
C VAL A 799 -27.11 -22.05 -6.41
N VAL A 800 -27.31 -22.59 -7.61
CA VAL A 800 -26.31 -22.58 -8.69
C VAL A 800 -26.77 -21.65 -9.80
N ARG A 801 -25.94 -20.66 -10.13
CA ARG A 801 -26.21 -19.61 -11.11
C ARG A 801 -25.08 -19.55 -12.13
N GLN A 802 -25.43 -19.42 -13.40
CA GLN A 802 -24.48 -19.18 -14.49
C GLN A 802 -24.35 -17.68 -14.75
N LEU A 803 -23.13 -17.18 -14.84
CA LEU A 803 -22.78 -15.82 -15.23
C LEU A 803 -21.73 -15.93 -16.35
N GLY A 804 -22.09 -15.60 -17.59
CA GLY A 804 -21.19 -15.81 -18.72
C GLY A 804 -20.73 -17.27 -18.80
N GLU A 805 -19.41 -17.48 -18.80
CA GLU A 805 -18.75 -18.79 -18.79
C GLU A 805 -18.49 -19.33 -17.36
N SER A 806 -18.82 -18.54 -16.34
CA SER A 806 -18.58 -18.85 -14.93
C SER A 806 -19.82 -19.39 -14.22
N GLU A 807 -19.59 -20.33 -13.28
CA GLU A 807 -20.66 -20.92 -12.46
C GLU A 807 -20.47 -20.52 -10.99
N PHE A 808 -21.44 -19.79 -10.45
CA PHE A 808 -21.55 -19.47 -9.03
C PHE A 808 -22.37 -20.54 -8.33
N CYS A 809 -21.77 -21.17 -7.32
CA CYS A 809 -22.41 -22.11 -6.43
C CYS A 809 -22.44 -21.50 -5.03
N GLN A 810 -23.64 -21.13 -4.57
CA GLN A 810 -23.83 -20.42 -3.30
C GLN A 810 -24.70 -21.21 -2.35
N ASP A 811 -24.18 -21.44 -1.14
CA ASP A 811 -24.88 -22.08 -0.05
C ASP A 811 -25.41 -21.03 0.92
N TYR A 812 -26.73 -20.88 0.96
CA TYR A 812 -27.45 -20.11 1.96
C TYR A 812 -27.57 -20.94 3.22
N ILE A 813 -26.88 -20.50 4.28
CA ILE A 813 -26.76 -21.22 5.54
C ILE A 813 -27.43 -20.39 6.63
N LEU A 814 -28.45 -20.98 7.25
CA LEU A 814 -29.15 -20.41 8.39
C LEU A 814 -29.08 -21.39 9.57
N SER A 815 -28.33 -21.01 10.59
CA SER A 815 -28.07 -21.81 11.78
C SER A 815 -28.95 -21.37 12.94
N VAL A 816 -29.21 -22.28 13.88
CA VAL A 816 -29.90 -22.00 15.15
C VAL A 816 -29.09 -20.99 16.00
N GLY A 817 -29.76 -20.13 16.75
CA GLY A 817 -29.13 -19.27 17.75
C GLY A 817 -28.38 -18.03 17.21
N VAL A 818 -28.41 -17.76 15.90
CA VAL A 818 -27.73 -16.60 15.31
C VAL A 818 -28.63 -15.86 14.30
N PRO A 819 -28.79 -14.53 14.43
CA PRO A 819 -29.62 -13.70 13.54
C PRO A 819 -28.90 -13.29 12.24
N LEU A 820 -28.14 -14.18 11.60
CA LEU A 820 -27.44 -13.87 10.35
C LEU A 820 -27.67 -14.93 9.28
N LEU A 821 -27.75 -14.49 8.02
CA LEU A 821 -27.71 -15.37 6.85
C LEU A 821 -26.28 -15.43 6.31
N LYS A 822 -25.63 -16.60 6.40
CA LYS A 822 -24.31 -16.84 5.79
C LYS A 822 -24.49 -17.27 4.33
N ILE A 823 -23.65 -16.76 3.44
CA ILE A 823 -23.63 -17.05 2.01
C ILE A 823 -22.23 -17.54 1.66
N ALA A 824 -22.03 -18.86 1.72
CA ALA A 824 -20.77 -19.49 1.33
C ALA A 824 -20.75 -19.68 -0.19
N THR A 825 -19.76 -19.11 -0.86
CA THR A 825 -19.68 -19.06 -2.32
C THR A 825 -18.45 -19.79 -2.81
N THR A 826 -18.67 -20.70 -3.76
CA THR A 826 -17.62 -21.26 -4.60
C THR A 826 -17.90 -20.88 -6.05
N VAL A 827 -16.89 -20.45 -6.78
CA VAL A 827 -17.05 -20.06 -8.19
C VAL A 827 -15.84 -20.54 -8.99
N ASN A 828 -16.11 -21.13 -10.15
CA ASN A 828 -15.09 -21.28 -11.18
C ASN A 828 -15.18 -20.06 -12.11
N TRP A 829 -14.31 -19.08 -11.85
CA TRP A 829 -14.30 -17.79 -12.52
C TRP A 829 -13.48 -17.86 -13.82
N GLN A 830 -14.15 -17.62 -14.93
CA GLN A 830 -13.61 -17.75 -16.30
C GLN A 830 -13.88 -16.53 -17.18
N GLU A 831 -14.42 -15.46 -16.59
CA GLU A 831 -14.72 -14.23 -17.31
C GLU A 831 -13.46 -13.44 -17.67
N ASN A 832 -13.61 -12.48 -18.58
CA ASN A 832 -12.54 -11.60 -19.03
C ASN A 832 -13.02 -10.13 -19.03
N HIS A 833 -12.30 -9.23 -18.35
CA HIS A 833 -12.68 -7.84 -18.12
C HIS A 833 -14.09 -7.70 -17.56
N VAL A 834 -14.41 -8.53 -16.56
CA VAL A 834 -15.71 -8.50 -15.87
C VAL A 834 -15.50 -8.18 -14.41
N LEU A 835 -16.32 -7.28 -13.91
CA LEU A 835 -16.46 -7.01 -12.49
C LEU A 835 -17.81 -7.54 -12.00
N VAL A 836 -17.81 -8.34 -10.93
CA VAL A 836 -19.03 -8.89 -10.32
C VAL A 836 -19.19 -8.47 -8.86
N LYS A 837 -20.40 -8.03 -8.53
CA LYS A 837 -20.80 -7.56 -7.19
C LYS A 837 -22.03 -8.30 -6.69
N ALA A 838 -22.15 -8.48 -5.37
CA ALA A 838 -23.38 -8.91 -4.71
C ALA A 838 -24.13 -7.68 -4.16
N ALA A 839 -25.38 -7.49 -4.62
CA ALA A 839 -26.20 -6.35 -4.24
C ALA A 839 -27.32 -6.70 -3.25
N PHE A 840 -27.49 -5.81 -2.28
CA PHE A 840 -28.51 -5.89 -1.24
C PHE A 840 -29.28 -4.57 -1.16
N PRO A 841 -30.41 -4.43 -1.88
CA PRO A 841 -31.32 -3.32 -1.71
C PRO A 841 -32.07 -3.47 -0.39
N LEU A 842 -31.93 -2.48 0.49
CA LEU A 842 -32.39 -2.50 1.87
C LEU A 842 -33.65 -1.65 2.03
N ASN A 843 -34.50 -2.05 2.98
CA ASN A 843 -35.67 -1.30 3.44
C ASN A 843 -35.29 -0.37 4.62
N VAL A 844 -34.09 0.21 4.51
CA VAL A 844 -33.45 1.18 5.41
C VAL A 844 -32.81 2.23 4.51
N THR A 845 -32.79 3.49 4.96
CA THR A 845 -32.11 4.56 4.24
C THR A 845 -31.25 5.38 5.19
N ALA A 846 -30.01 5.67 4.80
CA ALA A 846 -29.08 6.47 5.59
C ALA A 846 -28.28 7.42 4.71
N ASP A 847 -27.87 8.56 5.27
CA ASP A 847 -27.01 9.53 4.56
C ASP A 847 -25.53 9.11 4.56
N PHE A 848 -25.15 8.14 5.39
CA PHE A 848 -23.80 7.59 5.49
C PHE A 848 -23.85 6.07 5.61
N ALA A 849 -22.85 5.42 5.03
CA ALA A 849 -22.49 4.04 5.34
C ALA A 849 -21.23 4.03 6.21
N THR A 850 -21.16 3.12 7.17
CA THR A 850 -20.01 2.97 8.08
C THR A 850 -19.21 1.74 7.68
N TYR A 851 -17.89 1.85 7.66
CA TYR A 851 -16.98 0.80 7.19
C TYR A 851 -15.91 0.50 8.24
N GLU A 852 -15.55 -0.77 8.41
CA GLU A 852 -14.41 -1.15 9.24
C GLU A 852 -13.08 -0.72 8.58
N ILE A 853 -12.24 -0.05 9.35
CA ILE A 853 -10.84 0.23 9.02
C ILE A 853 -9.93 -0.38 10.12
N PRO A 854 -8.61 -0.52 9.91
CA PRO A 854 -7.72 -1.07 10.93
C PRO A 854 -7.86 -0.33 12.26
N CYS A 855 -8.30 -1.05 13.31
CA CYS A 855 -8.54 -0.52 14.65
C CYS A 855 -9.51 0.68 14.72
N GLY A 856 -10.51 0.75 13.84
CA GLY A 856 -11.55 1.79 13.90
C GLY A 856 -12.67 1.61 12.88
N ALA A 857 -13.50 2.64 12.74
CA ALA A 857 -14.53 2.72 11.71
C ALA A 857 -14.57 4.10 11.06
N ILE A 858 -15.02 4.19 9.81
CA ILE A 858 -15.15 5.44 9.07
C ILE A 858 -16.51 5.55 8.40
N ARG A 859 -17.09 6.76 8.43
CA ARG A 859 -18.36 7.08 7.75
C ARG A 859 -18.07 7.70 6.39
N ARG A 860 -18.70 7.17 5.34
CA ARG A 860 -18.64 7.75 3.98
C ARG A 860 -20.05 8.09 3.49
N PRO A 861 -20.26 9.24 2.83
CA PRO A 861 -21.59 9.69 2.46
C PRO A 861 -22.18 8.81 1.35
N THR A 862 -23.46 8.48 1.46
CA THR A 862 -24.21 7.74 0.42
C THR A 862 -24.76 8.64 -0.68
N LYS A 863 -24.71 9.98 -0.47
CA LYS A 863 -25.13 11.03 -1.40
C LYS A 863 -24.02 12.07 -1.58
N PRO A 864 -22.88 11.70 -2.20
CA PRO A 864 -21.71 12.57 -2.29
C PRO A 864 -22.01 13.89 -3.03
N GLN A 865 -21.58 15.01 -2.47
CA GLN A 865 -21.82 16.36 -3.01
C GLN A 865 -20.54 16.96 -3.60
N THR A 866 -19.41 16.84 -2.91
CA THR A 866 -18.12 17.37 -3.35
C THR A 866 -17.42 16.44 -4.34
N PRO A 867 -16.48 16.94 -5.17
CA PRO A 867 -15.68 16.08 -6.05
C PRO A 867 -14.92 14.98 -5.29
N ALA A 868 -14.33 15.30 -4.13
CA ALA A 868 -13.61 14.32 -3.29
C ALA A 868 -14.55 13.23 -2.74
N GLU A 869 -15.75 13.59 -2.30
CA GLU A 869 -16.76 12.60 -1.89
C GLU A 869 -17.20 11.72 -3.07
N LYS A 870 -17.38 12.31 -4.27
CA LYS A 870 -17.77 11.56 -5.48
C LYS A 870 -16.68 10.59 -5.94
N ALA A 871 -15.42 10.87 -5.62
CA ALA A 871 -14.30 9.98 -5.91
C ALA A 871 -14.31 8.68 -5.08
N LYS A 872 -15.04 8.64 -3.95
CA LYS A 872 -15.19 7.49 -3.05
C LYS A 872 -16.32 6.53 -3.48
N TRP A 873 -16.37 6.17 -4.77
CA TRP A 873 -17.43 5.31 -5.34
C TRP A 873 -17.14 3.80 -5.26
N GLU A 874 -15.90 3.42 -4.90
CA GLU A 874 -15.47 2.07 -4.53
C GLU A 874 -14.49 2.26 -3.38
N VAL A 875 -14.72 1.64 -2.22
CA VAL A 875 -13.97 1.94 -1.00
C VAL A 875 -13.51 0.67 -0.28
N PRO A 876 -12.35 0.71 0.40
CA PRO A 876 -11.87 -0.43 1.16
C PRO A 876 -12.60 -0.54 2.51
N ALA A 877 -12.84 -1.77 2.95
CA ALA A 877 -13.21 -2.13 4.32
C ALA A 877 -12.66 -3.51 4.67
N LEU A 878 -12.43 -3.78 5.96
CA LEU A 878 -11.87 -5.07 6.40
C LEU A 878 -12.92 -6.20 6.38
N ARG A 879 -13.77 -6.31 7.39
CA ARG A 879 -14.71 -7.44 7.55
C ARG A 879 -16.17 -7.03 7.41
N TRP A 880 -16.49 -5.74 7.50
CA TRP A 880 -17.88 -5.29 7.47
C TRP A 880 -18.08 -3.88 6.92
N ALA A 881 -19.25 -3.69 6.33
CA ALA A 881 -19.87 -2.39 6.07
C ALA A 881 -21.27 -2.39 6.67
N ASP A 882 -21.75 -1.23 7.13
CA ASP A 882 -23.04 -1.08 7.77
C ASP A 882 -23.85 0.09 7.20
N LEU A 883 -25.16 -0.12 7.11
CA LEU A 883 -26.13 0.92 6.78
C LEU A 883 -27.19 0.97 7.88
N THR A 884 -26.99 1.86 8.86
CA THR A 884 -27.96 2.16 9.91
C THR A 884 -28.76 3.40 9.56
N GLY A 885 -30.09 3.24 9.45
CA GLY A 885 -31.01 4.34 9.24
C GLY A 885 -31.75 4.71 10.51
N GLU A 886 -32.02 6.01 10.67
CA GLU A 886 -32.77 6.57 11.79
C GLU A 886 -34.08 7.18 11.29
N THR A 887 -35.19 6.82 11.93
CA THR A 887 -36.47 7.51 11.80
C THR A 887 -36.90 8.04 13.17
N ASP A 888 -37.92 8.91 13.21
CA ASP A 888 -38.47 9.44 14.48
C ASP A 888 -38.96 8.34 15.44
N GLU A 889 -39.20 7.12 14.95
CA GLU A 889 -39.81 6.02 15.69
C GLU A 889 -38.85 4.85 15.97
N CYS A 890 -37.77 4.68 15.20
CA CYS A 890 -36.90 3.51 15.27
C CYS A 890 -35.52 3.75 14.64
N VAL A 891 -34.47 3.19 15.26
CA VAL A 891 -33.14 3.01 14.65
C VAL A 891 -32.98 1.54 14.27
N TYR A 892 -32.61 1.29 13.02
CA TYR A 892 -32.44 -0.07 12.51
C TYR A 892 -31.34 -0.11 11.45
N GLY A 893 -30.51 -1.14 11.51
CA GLY A 893 -29.36 -1.28 10.62
C GLY A 893 -29.25 -2.66 9.99
N VAL A 894 -28.41 -2.72 8.97
CA VAL A 894 -28.04 -3.95 8.29
C VAL A 894 -26.56 -3.90 7.98
N SER A 895 -25.81 -4.83 8.58
CA SER A 895 -24.40 -5.01 8.31
C SER A 895 -24.18 -6.09 7.27
N LEU A 896 -23.27 -5.82 6.33
CA LEU A 896 -22.79 -6.76 5.32
C LEU A 896 -21.35 -7.19 5.66
N LEU A 897 -21.23 -8.41 6.18
CA LEU A 897 -19.98 -8.99 6.67
C LEU A 897 -19.28 -9.80 5.56
N ASN A 898 -17.96 -9.94 5.61
CA ASN A 898 -17.17 -10.74 4.67
C ASN A 898 -15.96 -11.44 5.35
N ASP A 899 -15.38 -12.44 4.69
CA ASP A 899 -14.16 -13.12 5.13
C ASP A 899 -12.88 -12.80 4.31
N CYS A 900 -12.99 -12.22 3.12
CA CYS A 900 -11.82 -11.93 2.27
C CYS A 900 -12.08 -10.91 1.14
N LYS A 901 -13.18 -10.17 1.18
CA LYS A 901 -13.57 -9.19 0.14
C LYS A 901 -13.51 -7.79 0.70
N TYR A 902 -12.67 -6.94 0.11
CA TYR A 902 -12.35 -5.64 0.68
C TYR A 902 -13.01 -4.47 -0.04
N GLY A 903 -13.47 -4.65 -1.28
CA GLY A 903 -14.14 -3.61 -2.07
C GLY A 903 -15.63 -3.51 -1.77
N TYR A 904 -16.09 -2.31 -1.42
CA TYR A 904 -17.49 -2.01 -1.18
C TYR A 904 -17.94 -0.76 -1.93
N ASP A 905 -19.25 -0.68 -2.22
CA ASP A 905 -19.92 0.56 -2.56
C ASP A 905 -21.31 0.66 -1.91
N SER A 906 -21.83 1.87 -1.79
CA SER A 906 -23.13 2.13 -1.18
C SER A 906 -23.96 3.16 -1.94
N GLN A 907 -25.27 3.01 -1.78
CA GLN A 907 -26.30 4.00 -2.12
C GLN A 907 -27.12 4.25 -0.83
N PRO A 908 -28.01 5.25 -0.79
CA PRO A 908 -28.75 5.57 0.42
C PRO A 908 -29.51 4.40 1.04
N ASN A 909 -29.95 3.44 0.22
CA ASN A 909 -30.70 2.26 0.63
C ASN A 909 -30.11 0.95 0.08
N GLN A 910 -28.81 0.89 -0.22
CA GLN A 910 -28.18 -0.31 -0.78
C GLN A 910 -26.73 -0.44 -0.34
N LEU A 911 -26.34 -1.67 0.01
CA LEU A 911 -24.94 -2.06 0.12
C LEU A 911 -24.58 -3.03 -1.01
N ARG A 912 -23.38 -2.87 -1.57
CA ARG A 912 -22.77 -3.80 -2.52
C ARG A 912 -21.39 -4.21 -2.05
N LEU A 913 -21.13 -5.51 -2.16
CA LEU A 913 -19.81 -6.11 -1.97
C LEU A 913 -19.24 -6.52 -3.33
N THR A 914 -18.04 -6.04 -3.63
CA THR A 914 -17.30 -6.39 -4.83
C THR A 914 -16.66 -7.76 -4.63
N LEU A 915 -17.03 -8.75 -5.46
CA LEU A 915 -16.67 -10.15 -5.23
C LEU A 915 -15.40 -10.56 -5.98
N LEU A 916 -15.38 -10.34 -7.30
CA LEU A 916 -14.29 -10.73 -8.20
C LEU A 916 -14.17 -9.75 -9.37
N ARG A 917 -12.96 -9.67 -9.92
CA ARG A 917 -12.63 -8.99 -11.18
C ARG A 917 -11.90 -9.96 -12.11
N SER A 918 -11.68 -9.57 -13.36
CA SER A 918 -10.80 -10.30 -14.29
C SER A 918 -10.01 -9.36 -15.19
N PRO A 919 -9.06 -8.57 -14.62
CA PRO A 919 -8.13 -7.80 -15.43
C PRO A 919 -7.17 -8.74 -16.18
N ASN A 920 -6.57 -8.27 -17.28
CA ASN A 920 -5.58 -9.01 -18.06
C ASN A 920 -4.16 -8.46 -17.94
N TRP A 921 -3.99 -7.27 -17.37
CA TRP A 921 -2.66 -6.67 -17.23
C TRP A 921 -2.40 -6.22 -15.79
N PRO A 922 -1.26 -6.59 -15.19
CA PRO A 922 -0.08 -7.19 -15.81
C PRO A 922 -0.08 -8.73 -15.81
N ASN A 923 -1.10 -9.35 -15.21
CA ASN A 923 -1.30 -10.80 -15.20
C ASN A 923 -2.49 -11.17 -16.12
N PRO A 924 -2.26 -11.80 -17.28
CA PRO A 924 -3.32 -12.22 -18.22
C PRO A 924 -4.31 -13.24 -17.67
N GLU A 925 -3.95 -13.91 -16.57
CA GLU A 925 -4.76 -14.94 -15.91
C GLU A 925 -5.25 -14.47 -14.53
N ALA A 926 -5.24 -13.17 -14.25
CA ALA A 926 -5.65 -12.64 -12.95
C ALA A 926 -7.05 -13.13 -12.56
N ASP A 927 -7.16 -13.64 -11.34
CA ASP A 927 -8.37 -14.22 -10.76
C ASP A 927 -9.02 -15.38 -11.55
N ARG A 928 -8.46 -15.88 -12.65
CA ARG A 928 -9.04 -17.04 -13.34
C ARG A 928 -8.88 -18.30 -12.50
N GLY A 929 -9.93 -19.11 -12.45
CA GLY A 929 -9.95 -20.39 -11.74
C GLY A 929 -10.90 -20.40 -10.55
N PHE A 930 -10.60 -21.24 -9.56
CA PHE A 930 -11.50 -21.53 -8.46
C PHE A 930 -11.32 -20.55 -7.30
N HIS A 931 -12.42 -19.95 -6.86
CA HIS A 931 -12.48 -19.08 -5.68
C HIS A 931 -13.46 -19.62 -4.65
N GLU A 932 -13.13 -19.37 -3.38
CA GLU A 932 -13.98 -19.69 -2.24
C GLU A 932 -13.98 -18.51 -1.27
N PHE A 933 -15.17 -18.04 -0.91
CA PHE A 933 -15.36 -16.90 -0.01
C PHE A 933 -16.74 -16.90 0.62
N THR A 934 -16.87 -16.25 1.78
CA THR A 934 -18.10 -16.16 2.56
C THR A 934 -18.41 -14.71 2.89
N TYR A 935 -19.67 -14.34 2.73
CA TYR A 935 -20.21 -13.09 3.24
C TYR A 935 -21.54 -13.35 3.91
N ALA A 936 -22.01 -12.40 4.71
CA ALA A 936 -23.22 -12.59 5.48
C ALA A 936 -24.02 -11.30 5.65
N LEU A 937 -25.33 -11.44 5.64
CA LEU A 937 -26.27 -10.35 5.89
C LEU A 937 -26.73 -10.42 7.35
N TYR A 938 -26.46 -9.37 8.11
CA TYR A 938 -26.78 -9.26 9.52
C TYR A 938 -27.71 -8.06 9.78
N PRO A 939 -29.04 -8.26 9.78
CA PRO A 939 -29.97 -7.24 10.23
C PRO A 939 -29.94 -7.11 11.76
N HIS A 940 -30.02 -5.87 12.27
CA HIS A 940 -29.96 -5.61 13.70
C HIS A 940 -30.78 -4.38 14.12
N PRO A 941 -31.24 -4.33 15.38
CA PRO A 941 -31.79 -3.09 15.94
C PRO A 941 -30.69 -2.07 16.18
N ASN A 942 -31.08 -0.82 16.35
CA ASN A 942 -30.19 0.27 16.75
C ASN A 942 -28.99 0.41 15.80
N SER A 943 -27.85 0.89 16.30
CA SER A 943 -26.63 1.13 15.55
C SER A 943 -25.67 -0.07 15.57
N TRP A 944 -24.70 -0.08 14.66
CA TRP A 944 -23.71 -1.15 14.49
C TRP A 944 -22.86 -1.42 15.75
N GLU A 945 -22.62 -0.40 16.57
CA GLU A 945 -21.91 -0.49 17.86
C GLU A 945 -22.70 -1.37 18.83
N SER A 946 -23.97 -1.01 19.06
CA SER A 946 -24.86 -1.72 19.99
C SER A 946 -25.28 -3.10 19.49
N ALA A 947 -25.21 -3.32 18.16
CA ALA A 947 -25.40 -4.60 17.52
C ALA A 947 -24.16 -5.50 17.56
N TYR A 948 -23.03 -4.99 18.06
CA TYR A 948 -21.75 -5.68 18.08
C TYR A 948 -21.31 -6.16 16.68
N THR A 949 -21.55 -5.35 15.66
CA THR A 949 -21.18 -5.67 14.27
C THR A 949 -19.69 -6.01 14.14
N VAL A 950 -18.82 -5.30 14.88
CA VAL A 950 -17.39 -5.62 14.96
C VAL A 950 -17.17 -7.05 15.43
N LYS A 951 -17.79 -7.47 16.54
CA LYS A 951 -17.71 -8.85 17.05
C LYS A 951 -18.20 -9.84 16.00
N ARG A 952 -19.32 -9.57 15.33
CA ARG A 952 -19.84 -10.46 14.27
C ARG A 952 -18.88 -10.60 13.08
N GLY A 953 -18.19 -9.53 12.71
CA GLY A 953 -17.11 -9.56 11.71
C GLY A 953 -15.97 -10.51 12.13
N TYR A 954 -15.48 -10.40 13.37
CA TYR A 954 -14.48 -11.34 13.91
C TYR A 954 -15.00 -12.77 14.00
N GLU A 955 -16.25 -12.97 14.45
CA GLU A 955 -16.84 -14.29 14.61
C GLU A 955 -16.98 -15.07 13.29
N LEU A 956 -17.24 -14.36 12.18
CA LEU A 956 -17.26 -14.94 10.84
C LEU A 956 -15.88 -15.38 10.37
N ASN A 957 -14.83 -14.63 10.74
CA ASN A 957 -13.46 -14.82 10.30
C ASN A 957 -12.65 -15.77 11.21
N ILE A 958 -13.05 -15.93 12.47
CA ILE A 958 -12.35 -16.70 13.49
C ILE A 958 -13.35 -17.69 14.13
N PRO A 959 -13.54 -18.89 13.54
CA PRO A 959 -14.44 -19.90 14.07
C PRO A 959 -13.88 -20.57 15.34
N LEU A 960 -14.76 -21.09 16.19
CA LEU A 960 -14.37 -21.89 17.35
C LEU A 960 -13.55 -23.13 16.95
N GLN A 961 -12.56 -23.48 17.78
CA GLN A 961 -11.69 -24.64 17.55
C GLN A 961 -12.20 -25.84 18.36
N VAL A 962 -12.23 -27.02 17.76
CA VAL A 962 -12.78 -28.24 18.38
C VAL A 962 -11.71 -29.33 18.48
N VAL A 963 -11.50 -29.84 19.69
CA VAL A 963 -10.63 -30.99 19.96
C VAL A 963 -11.48 -32.14 20.50
N VAL A 964 -11.47 -33.28 19.80
CA VAL A 964 -12.24 -34.48 20.18
C VAL A 964 -11.30 -35.51 20.78
N ASN A 965 -11.67 -36.06 21.94
CA ASN A 965 -10.91 -37.13 22.60
C ASN A 965 -9.39 -36.83 22.76
N PRO A 966 -9.01 -35.68 23.36
CA PRO A 966 -7.60 -35.41 23.65
C PRO A 966 -7.02 -36.50 24.57
N PRO A 967 -5.71 -36.79 24.48
CA PRO A 967 -5.03 -37.63 25.45
C PRO A 967 -5.01 -36.95 26.82
N TYR A 968 -4.96 -37.70 27.92
CA TYR A 968 -4.98 -37.13 29.26
C TYR A 968 -3.70 -37.40 30.03
N THR A 969 -3.21 -36.36 30.71
CA THR A 969 -2.08 -36.48 31.63
C THR A 969 -2.58 -36.99 32.99
N GLN A 970 -2.01 -38.10 33.48
CA GLN A 970 -2.29 -38.57 34.84
C GLN A 970 -1.63 -37.62 35.85
N ASN A 971 -2.41 -37.08 36.79
CA ASN A 971 -2.00 -36.10 37.81
C ASN A 971 -1.72 -34.67 37.30
N SER A 972 -2.63 -34.10 36.49
CA SER A 972 -2.56 -32.68 36.17
C SER A 972 -2.75 -31.81 37.42
N GLU A 973 -1.93 -30.76 37.56
CA GLU A 973 -2.10 -29.70 38.58
C GLU A 973 -3.13 -28.64 38.15
N PHE A 974 -3.63 -28.74 36.91
CA PHE A 974 -4.65 -27.84 36.38
C PHE A 974 -5.97 -28.02 37.11
N THR A 975 -6.56 -26.95 37.65
CA THR A 975 -7.86 -27.03 38.32
C THR A 975 -8.92 -27.46 37.32
N THR A 976 -9.42 -28.69 37.46
CA THR A 976 -10.30 -29.33 36.47
C THR A 976 -11.72 -28.78 36.57
N THR A 977 -12.05 -27.84 35.70
CA THR A 977 -13.42 -27.30 35.52
C THR A 977 -13.98 -27.69 34.16
N ASP A 978 -15.31 -27.73 34.07
CA ASP A 978 -16.05 -27.99 32.82
C ASP A 978 -15.93 -26.83 31.81
N LYS A 979 -15.49 -25.67 32.26
CA LYS A 979 -15.19 -24.48 31.46
C LYS A 979 -14.16 -23.60 32.16
N MET A 980 -13.39 -22.84 31.38
CA MET A 980 -12.42 -21.88 31.88
C MET A 980 -12.35 -20.66 30.98
N SER A 981 -12.20 -19.47 31.55
CA SER A 981 -11.90 -18.22 30.85
C SER A 981 -10.49 -17.79 31.19
N PHE A 982 -9.56 -17.97 30.23
CA PHE A 982 -8.17 -17.59 30.43
C PHE A 982 -8.00 -16.08 30.45
N LEU A 983 -8.70 -15.35 29.57
CA LEU A 983 -8.68 -13.89 29.49
C LEU A 983 -10.07 -13.34 29.17
N ASN A 984 -10.52 -12.36 29.96
CA ASN A 984 -11.70 -11.56 29.69
C ASN A 984 -11.40 -10.09 30.03
N LEU A 985 -11.59 -9.19 29.06
CA LEU A 985 -11.31 -7.75 29.22
C LEU A 985 -12.46 -6.97 29.87
N SER A 986 -13.57 -7.64 30.19
CA SER A 986 -14.81 -7.13 30.79
C SER A 986 -15.61 -6.13 29.96
N ALA A 987 -14.97 -5.32 29.12
CA ALA A 987 -15.63 -4.34 28.25
C ALA A 987 -16.06 -4.93 26.91
N ASP A 988 -17.27 -4.58 26.47
CA ASP A 988 -17.84 -5.06 25.22
C ASP A 988 -17.27 -4.40 23.96
N ASN A 989 -16.68 -3.22 24.11
CA ASN A 989 -16.09 -2.43 23.03
C ASN A 989 -14.56 -2.52 22.97
N LEU A 990 -13.96 -3.48 23.67
CA LEU A 990 -12.54 -3.80 23.56
C LEU A 990 -12.33 -5.08 22.76
N ILE A 991 -11.41 -5.04 21.80
CA ILE A 991 -11.02 -6.18 20.98
C ILE A 991 -9.57 -6.54 21.25
N LEU A 992 -9.33 -7.80 21.63
CA LEU A 992 -7.97 -8.34 21.80
C LEU A 992 -7.27 -8.45 20.43
N MET A 993 -6.09 -7.84 20.31
CA MET A 993 -5.24 -7.90 19.11
C MET A 993 -4.12 -8.91 19.25
N ALA A 994 -3.51 -8.97 20.43
CA ALA A 994 -2.42 -9.90 20.73
C ALA A 994 -2.37 -10.23 22.22
N PHE A 995 -2.04 -11.48 22.52
CA PHE A 995 -1.55 -11.90 23.82
C PHE A 995 -0.36 -12.82 23.57
N LYS A 996 0.84 -12.32 23.89
CA LYS A 996 2.10 -12.93 23.43
C LYS A 996 3.21 -12.82 24.48
N GLN A 997 4.27 -13.62 24.33
CA GLN A 997 5.52 -13.36 25.04
C GLN A 997 6.16 -12.06 24.54
N SER A 998 6.83 -11.32 25.44
CA SER A 998 7.56 -10.11 25.07
C SER A 998 8.75 -10.40 24.15
N GLU A 999 9.07 -9.42 23.30
CA GLU A 999 10.26 -9.44 22.46
C GLU A 999 11.56 -9.38 23.25
N ASP A 1000 11.57 -8.81 24.46
CA ASP A 1000 12.80 -8.56 25.23
C ASP A 1000 12.97 -9.48 26.45
N ASP A 1001 11.89 -10.01 27.02
CA ASP A 1001 11.93 -10.85 28.22
C ASP A 1001 10.98 -12.04 28.11
N GLN A 1002 11.53 -13.25 28.21
CA GLN A 1002 10.77 -14.50 28.14
C GLN A 1002 9.78 -14.69 29.31
N GLN A 1003 9.99 -14.00 30.43
CA GLN A 1003 9.10 -14.05 31.59
C GLN A 1003 8.02 -12.97 31.55
N GLN A 1004 8.08 -12.05 30.59
CA GLN A 1004 7.07 -10.99 30.42
C GLN A 1004 6.12 -11.34 29.28
N LEU A 1005 4.85 -11.03 29.52
CA LEU A 1005 3.79 -11.21 28.55
C LEU A 1005 3.23 -9.84 28.17
N ILE A 1006 2.78 -9.71 26.93
CA ILE A 1006 2.19 -8.50 26.37
C ILE A 1006 0.74 -8.79 25.99
N LEU A 1007 -0.17 -7.97 26.46
CA LEU A 1007 -1.56 -7.93 26.02
C LEU A 1007 -1.81 -6.62 25.29
N ARG A 1008 -2.37 -6.71 24.08
CA ARG A 1008 -2.71 -5.56 23.24
C ARG A 1008 -4.17 -5.62 22.84
N CYS A 1009 -4.87 -4.49 22.97
CA CYS A 1009 -6.27 -4.37 22.57
C CYS A 1009 -6.55 -2.99 21.97
N TYR A 1010 -7.68 -2.85 21.28
CA TYR A 1010 -8.18 -1.56 20.83
C TYR A 1010 -9.66 -1.36 21.17
N GLU A 1011 -10.06 -0.10 21.33
CA GLU A 1011 -11.45 0.32 21.47
C GLU A 1011 -12.10 0.49 20.09
N CYS A 1012 -13.24 -0.16 19.87
CA CYS A 1012 -13.81 -0.34 18.53
C CYS A 1012 -15.11 0.40 18.22
N HIS A 1013 -15.73 1.10 19.18
CA HIS A 1013 -17.00 1.79 19.01
C HIS A 1013 -16.87 3.32 18.96
N GLY A 1014 -15.73 3.88 19.36
CA GLY A 1014 -15.56 5.32 19.53
C GLY A 1014 -16.11 5.84 20.86
N ASP A 1015 -16.26 4.95 21.84
CA ASP A 1015 -16.74 5.25 23.19
C ASP A 1015 -15.70 4.84 24.24
N THR A 1016 -15.72 5.48 25.41
CA THR A 1016 -14.80 5.11 26.51
C THR A 1016 -15.05 3.67 26.96
N ALA A 1017 -13.99 2.90 27.21
CA ALA A 1017 -14.07 1.55 27.77
C ALA A 1017 -13.43 1.47 29.17
N GLU A 1018 -13.95 0.58 30.02
CA GLU A 1018 -13.31 0.23 31.29
C GLU A 1018 -12.65 -1.15 31.17
N LEU A 1019 -11.32 -1.15 31.01
CA LEU A 1019 -10.54 -2.37 30.95
C LEU A 1019 -10.34 -2.93 32.37
N SER A 1020 -10.87 -4.12 32.60
CA SER A 1020 -10.61 -4.94 33.79
C SER A 1020 -10.28 -6.35 33.34
N LEU A 1021 -9.05 -6.80 33.55
CA LEU A 1021 -8.64 -8.16 33.20
C LEU A 1021 -9.15 -9.16 34.24
N GLN A 1022 -10.03 -10.06 33.81
CA GLN A 1022 -10.43 -11.24 34.58
C GLN A 1022 -9.75 -12.47 33.97
N SER A 1023 -9.13 -13.29 34.80
CA SER A 1023 -8.38 -14.47 34.35
C SER A 1023 -8.44 -15.58 35.39
N ASP A 1024 -8.90 -16.76 34.97
CA ASP A 1024 -8.86 -17.96 35.81
C ASP A 1024 -7.42 -18.48 36.01
N LEU A 1025 -6.44 -17.93 35.28
CA LEU A 1025 -5.00 -18.21 35.45
C LEU A 1025 -4.31 -17.29 36.46
N GLY A 1026 -5.05 -16.37 37.09
CA GLY A 1026 -4.47 -15.38 38.01
C GLY A 1026 -3.60 -14.35 37.29
N LEU A 1027 -3.96 -13.93 36.07
CA LEU A 1027 -3.23 -12.90 35.34
C LEU A 1027 -3.73 -11.51 35.73
N ASN A 1028 -2.79 -10.58 35.95
CA ASN A 1028 -3.06 -9.19 36.31
C ASN A 1028 -2.47 -8.22 35.29
N LEU A 1029 -3.13 -7.09 35.07
CA LEU A 1029 -2.59 -5.99 34.28
C LEU A 1029 -1.39 -5.37 34.99
N GLY A 1030 -0.29 -5.22 34.26
CA GLY A 1030 0.91 -4.51 34.67
C GLY A 1030 0.98 -3.12 34.05
N GLU A 1031 2.21 -2.62 33.90
CA GLU A 1031 2.46 -1.29 33.33
C GLU A 1031 2.07 -1.22 31.83
N PRO A 1032 1.56 -0.07 31.37
CA PRO A 1032 1.33 0.17 29.95
C PRO A 1032 2.66 0.27 29.20
N VAL A 1033 2.65 -0.20 27.96
CA VAL A 1033 3.78 -0.15 27.03
C VAL A 1033 3.30 0.32 25.66
N ASP A 1034 4.24 0.84 24.86
CA ASP A 1034 3.96 1.25 23.49
C ASP A 1034 3.91 0.06 22.51
N LEU A 1035 3.81 0.33 21.19
CA LEU A 1035 3.78 -0.74 20.18
C LEU A 1035 5.08 -1.53 20.09
N LEU A 1036 6.20 -0.94 20.51
CA LEU A 1036 7.52 -1.56 20.57
C LEU A 1036 7.82 -2.23 21.92
N GLU A 1037 6.82 -2.31 22.81
CA GLU A 1037 6.89 -2.91 24.15
C GLU A 1037 7.76 -2.15 25.15
N ARG A 1038 8.02 -0.86 24.87
CA ARG A 1038 8.78 0.01 25.76
C ARG A 1038 7.84 0.59 26.81
N SER A 1039 8.27 0.57 28.08
CA SER A 1039 7.52 1.17 29.18
C SER A 1039 7.48 2.69 29.03
N ASP A 1040 6.30 3.27 29.14
CA ASP A 1040 6.15 4.72 29.16
C ASP A 1040 6.58 5.26 30.54
N THR A 1041 7.37 6.34 30.58
CA THR A 1041 8.06 6.80 31.81
C THR A 1041 7.16 7.41 32.90
N THR A 1042 5.84 7.26 32.81
CA THR A 1042 4.91 7.73 33.84
C THR A 1042 4.86 6.79 35.04
N GLU A 1043 4.94 7.34 36.26
CA GLU A 1043 4.88 6.62 37.54
C GLU A 1043 3.64 5.70 37.63
N PHE A 1044 3.81 4.43 37.27
CA PHE A 1044 2.79 3.41 37.45
C PHE A 1044 2.69 3.00 38.93
N SER A 1045 1.50 3.08 39.49
CA SER A 1045 1.19 2.48 40.79
C SER A 1045 0.72 1.05 40.57
N SER A 1046 1.46 0.07 41.09
CA SER A 1046 1.19 -1.38 40.99
C SER A 1046 -0.14 -1.86 41.61
N ARG A 1047 -1.06 -0.95 41.93
CA ARG A 1047 -2.35 -1.22 42.60
C ARG A 1047 -3.57 -0.92 41.72
N GLN A 1048 -3.39 -0.43 40.49
CA GLN A 1048 -4.51 -0.08 39.62
C GLN A 1048 -4.97 -1.29 38.80
N GLN A 1049 -6.14 -1.84 39.12
CA GLN A 1049 -6.71 -3.04 38.46
C GLN A 1049 -7.70 -2.72 37.33
N ILE A 1050 -8.15 -1.46 37.23
CA ILE A 1050 -9.10 -0.99 36.21
C ILE A 1050 -8.50 0.21 35.51
N PHE A 1051 -8.50 0.18 34.17
CA PHE A 1051 -8.02 1.28 33.32
C PHE A 1051 -9.18 1.84 32.50
N THR A 1052 -9.30 3.16 32.47
CA THR A 1052 -10.19 3.86 31.54
C THR A 1052 -9.46 4.05 30.22
N ILE A 1053 -10.10 3.61 29.14
CA ILE A 1053 -9.58 3.60 27.78
C ILE A 1053 -10.36 4.61 26.95
N ASP A 1054 -9.67 5.59 26.36
CA ASP A 1054 -10.32 6.60 25.52
C ASP A 1054 -10.82 5.99 24.19
N PRO A 1055 -11.82 6.61 23.54
CA PRO A 1055 -12.31 6.24 22.22
C PRO A 1055 -11.20 5.97 21.18
N TRP A 1056 -11.38 4.92 20.38
CA TRP A 1056 -10.49 4.52 19.27
C TRP A 1056 -9.04 4.19 19.66
N LYS A 1057 -8.72 4.14 20.95
CA LYS A 1057 -7.34 3.93 21.40
C LYS A 1057 -6.87 2.50 21.19
N ILE A 1058 -5.59 2.36 20.78
CA ILE A 1058 -4.84 1.11 20.84
C ILE A 1058 -3.94 1.17 22.08
N LEU A 1059 -4.00 0.14 22.93
CA LEU A 1059 -3.19 0.09 24.15
C LEU A 1059 -2.51 -1.25 24.31
N SER A 1060 -1.41 -1.25 25.06
CA SER A 1060 -0.69 -2.45 25.40
C SER A 1060 -0.18 -2.41 26.83
N PHE A 1061 -0.17 -3.59 27.43
CA PHE A 1061 0.16 -3.78 28.82
C PHE A 1061 1.09 -4.96 28.97
N LYS A 1062 2.06 -4.84 29.88
CA LYS A 1062 2.70 -6.03 30.45
C LYS A 1062 1.67 -6.78 31.28
N ILE A 1063 1.74 -8.10 31.28
CA ILE A 1063 0.89 -8.95 32.13
C ILE A 1063 1.76 -9.63 33.17
N LEU A 1064 1.29 -9.57 34.43
CA LEU A 1064 1.98 -10.13 35.59
C LEU A 1064 1.19 -11.35 36.09
N PRO A 1065 1.85 -12.50 36.36
CA PRO A 1065 1.22 -13.57 37.12
C PRO A 1065 0.96 -13.10 38.56
N GLU A 1066 -0.14 -13.53 39.17
CA GLU A 1066 -0.45 -13.21 40.57
C GLU A 1066 0.71 -13.66 41.46
N SER A 1067 1.31 -12.73 42.19
CA SER A 1067 2.30 -13.08 43.21
C SER A 1067 1.61 -13.94 44.26
N GLN A 1068 1.97 -15.23 44.36
CA GLN A 1068 1.57 -16.04 45.51
C GLN A 1068 2.03 -15.30 46.78
N PRO A 1069 1.13 -15.06 47.75
CA PRO A 1069 1.40 -14.25 48.93
C PRO A 1069 2.52 -14.77 49.82
#